data_AF-A0A7K1J6P9-F1
#
_entry.id   AF-A0A7K1J6P9-F1
#
_cell.length_a   1.000
_cell.length_b   1.000
_cell.length_c   1.000
_cell.angle_alpha   90.00
_cell.angle_beta   90.00
_cell.angle_gamma   90.00
#
_symmetry.space_group_name_H-M   'P 1'
#
loop_
_entity.id
_entity.type
_entity.pdbx_description
1 polymer ?
#
loop_
_entity_poly.entity_id
_entity_poly.type
_entity_poly.pdbx_seq_one_letter_code
_entity_poly.pdbx_strand_id
1 'polypeptide(L)'
;MVAACFAMMAPSALAEETNPAQQITVTAQNIGDGKYLLDVTNNGSEDLTDVHGVTTVPQELTKLGLDPTYEWKTGELAAGKSAHAQRNGTDLVLTLKETAQQPAGGNAGNAGTAQGNNSSVDNAAAASSVSGKNAKNANDMHNAKQVLAATGSATLALGLVALAAVCIGAPLVSSNGTVRRRVIGTTAGVVSLAVALALVAPGAQKASAAEVNAEAKNVPTTLTYRNTDYTLTSDITVSYEKVDANTLNSVEYAKAMGAGWNLGNQFDGEDTDLSKPDTGEEAWGNPKITRELIHSVKEQGYSNIRIPMTVDRRSTQGADGHWTIDANWLKRYKEVVDWAVDEGLYVMINVHHDSWIWLKNWNGDTSASEYTRFTDYWKQLSQYFANDSGKICFETINEPQFAEGTDEQKQTKLDTLNKAAYSIIRGTKGNETRMIVIATMNTGAEDFKLEATQKFISNLNDPYVMATVHYYSEWVFSANLGKTRFDETIFGDPSYTPRTAIDQLMNKLDAHFSANNIGVCIGEFGLLAYDSASDDALQSGEELKYYEYVAYQANQHGYSYDFWDNGSGIDRTNPNYTWKKPAVGATLAQAALKGRSSYTKGLNTLFYETAPTEDAKLPLELNGNTFQGIDGLTEGTDYTYDDASATLTLTRDYLTRVYNAKGADGICADLQLKFSAGPAWNQYIVRVTQPAASRASASGTRADGIAIPVDFNGNEVMSITAMQDGQRVGPNSSWWNWLQNGEAFQIKYDSADRVHGTITMRSSFFNDASVKDGTVTLEVTFQNGMTLSIPFTIAGSAVSYGN
;
A
#
# COMPACT_ATOMS: atom_id res chain seq x y z
N MET A 1 13.23 -66.82 4.68
CA MET A 1 13.77 -66.69 3.30
C MET A 1 14.19 -65.23 3.17
N VAL A 2 15.46 -64.84 2.98
CA VAL A 2 16.42 -65.20 1.90
C VAL A 2 15.92 -64.66 0.56
N ALA A 3 16.56 -63.73 -0.18
CA ALA A 3 17.69 -62.79 0.02
C ALA A 3 17.61 -61.71 -1.13
N ALA A 4 18.50 -60.75 -1.46
CA ALA A 4 19.79 -60.14 -1.03
C ALA A 4 20.02 -58.88 -1.94
N CYS A 5 20.94 -57.92 -1.77
CA CYS A 5 21.74 -57.38 -0.64
C CYS A 5 22.48 -56.09 -1.11
N PHE A 6 22.59 -55.05 -0.26
CA PHE A 6 23.61 -53.96 -0.30
C PHE A 6 23.52 -52.99 -1.54
N ALA A 7 24.06 -51.77 -1.63
CA ALA A 7 24.83 -50.81 -0.77
C ALA A 7 24.85 -49.40 -1.49
N MET A 8 25.24 -48.23 -0.94
CA MET A 8 25.74 -47.82 0.39
C MET A 8 25.39 -46.34 0.78
N MET A 9 26.36 -45.48 1.13
CA MET A 9 26.25 -44.12 1.72
C MET A 9 26.61 -42.96 0.75
N ALA A 10 26.38 -41.71 1.22
CA ALA A 10 26.67 -40.40 0.61
C ALA A 10 28.21 -40.07 0.53
N PRO A 11 28.72 -38.90 0.00
CA PRO A 11 28.05 -37.59 -0.14
C PRO A 11 28.41 -36.63 -1.32
N SER A 12 27.72 -35.48 -1.32
CA SER A 12 28.13 -34.09 -1.68
C SER A 12 28.56 -33.68 -3.11
N ALA A 13 27.70 -32.83 -3.71
CA ALA A 13 27.96 -31.47 -4.23
C ALA A 13 28.86 -31.20 -5.46
N LEU A 14 28.32 -30.38 -6.38
CA LEU A 14 28.85 -29.11 -6.93
C LEU A 14 27.95 -28.69 -8.13
N ALA A 15 27.55 -27.43 -8.34
CA ALA A 15 27.25 -26.33 -7.44
C ALA A 15 26.41 -25.27 -8.21
N GLU A 16 25.35 -24.75 -7.60
CA GLU A 16 24.84 -23.41 -7.92
C GLU A 16 24.93 -22.56 -6.66
N GLU A 17 26.12 -21.99 -6.43
CA GLU A 17 26.27 -20.80 -5.58
C GLU A 17 25.77 -19.57 -6.37
N THR A 18 24.47 -19.52 -6.65
CA THR A 18 23.83 -18.31 -7.19
C THR A 18 23.51 -17.34 -6.05
N ASN A 19 24.59 -16.78 -5.49
CA ASN A 19 24.72 -15.48 -4.83
C ASN A 19 23.44 -14.86 -4.20
N PRO A 20 23.37 -14.65 -2.86
CA PRO A 20 22.21 -14.06 -2.18
C PRO A 20 22.12 -12.53 -2.40
N ALA A 21 22.01 -12.11 -3.66
CA ALA A 21 22.08 -10.72 -4.11
C ALA A 21 21.16 -10.41 -5.30
N GLN A 22 20.24 -11.31 -5.68
CA GLN A 22 19.26 -11.04 -6.73
C GLN A 22 18.06 -10.23 -6.19
N GLN A 23 18.30 -8.94 -5.91
CA GLN A 23 17.24 -7.98 -5.57
C GLN A 23 16.43 -7.52 -6.80
N ILE A 24 16.67 -8.13 -7.97
CA ILE A 24 16.15 -7.73 -9.29
C ILE A 24 15.64 -8.96 -10.04
N THR A 25 14.36 -8.95 -10.42
CA THR A 25 13.75 -9.96 -11.30
C THR A 25 13.72 -9.43 -12.73
N VAL A 26 14.19 -10.20 -13.71
CA VAL A 26 14.09 -9.84 -15.14
C VAL A 26 13.15 -10.81 -15.84
N THR A 27 12.06 -10.29 -16.41
CA THR A 27 11.17 -11.04 -17.31
C THR A 27 11.22 -10.47 -18.72
N ALA A 28 10.90 -11.27 -19.74
CA ALA A 28 11.08 -10.90 -21.14
C ALA A 28 9.80 -11.09 -21.97
N GLN A 29 9.13 -9.99 -22.33
CA GLN A 29 7.96 -9.99 -23.21
C GLN A 29 8.39 -9.78 -24.67
N ASN A 30 7.85 -10.54 -25.61
CA ASN A 30 8.10 -10.28 -27.04
C ASN A 30 7.16 -9.16 -27.54
N ILE A 31 7.71 -8.10 -28.13
CA ILE A 31 6.96 -6.91 -28.57
C ILE A 31 6.93 -6.70 -30.09
N GLY A 32 7.34 -7.72 -30.87
CA GLY A 32 7.38 -7.66 -32.33
C GLY A 32 8.70 -7.13 -32.92
N ASP A 33 8.80 -7.11 -34.25
CA ASP A 33 10.00 -6.74 -35.02
C ASP A 33 11.32 -7.47 -34.63
N GLY A 34 11.24 -8.60 -33.93
CA GLY A 34 12.39 -9.29 -33.37
C GLY A 34 12.99 -8.63 -32.13
N LYS A 35 12.24 -7.73 -31.48
CA LYS A 35 12.57 -7.08 -30.22
C LYS A 35 11.83 -7.74 -29.06
N TYR A 36 12.49 -7.75 -27.91
CA TYR A 36 11.88 -8.09 -26.63
C TYR A 36 11.87 -6.83 -25.76
N LEU A 37 10.86 -6.69 -24.92
CA LEU A 37 10.84 -5.79 -23.76
C LEU A 37 11.38 -6.60 -22.58
N LEU A 38 12.34 -6.03 -21.85
CA LEU A 38 12.83 -6.61 -20.59
C LEU A 38 12.16 -5.84 -19.45
N ASP A 39 11.18 -6.47 -18.81
CA ASP A 39 10.57 -5.97 -17.59
C ASP A 39 11.50 -6.33 -16.43
N VAL A 40 12.35 -5.37 -16.08
CA VAL A 40 13.30 -5.43 -14.97
C VAL A 40 12.63 -4.88 -13.71
N THR A 41 12.06 -5.78 -12.91
CA THR A 41 11.47 -5.42 -11.61
C THR A 41 12.57 -5.34 -10.56
N ASN A 42 12.84 -4.14 -10.03
CA ASN A 42 13.65 -4.02 -8.82
C ASN A 42 12.77 -4.27 -7.59
N ASN A 43 13.04 -5.36 -6.88
CA ASN A 43 12.33 -5.71 -5.65
C ASN A 43 12.87 -4.91 -4.44
N GLY A 44 14.12 -4.44 -4.52
CA GLY A 44 14.91 -3.89 -3.40
C GLY A 44 14.99 -2.37 -3.23
N SER A 45 14.12 -1.58 -3.85
CA SER A 45 14.04 -0.10 -3.70
C SER A 45 15.30 0.70 -4.09
N GLU A 46 16.06 0.23 -5.08
CA GLU A 46 17.26 0.93 -5.58
C GLU A 46 16.94 1.53 -6.96
N ASP A 47 17.37 2.76 -7.23
CA ASP A 47 17.00 3.44 -8.46
C ASP A 47 17.74 2.79 -9.65
N LEU A 48 17.00 2.11 -10.53
CA LEU A 48 17.54 1.53 -11.76
C LEU A 48 18.02 2.67 -12.68
N THR A 49 19.34 2.78 -12.87
CA THR A 49 19.96 3.86 -13.66
C THR A 49 20.23 3.44 -15.10
N ASP A 50 20.56 2.18 -15.35
CA ASP A 50 20.76 1.66 -16.70
C ASP A 50 20.55 0.13 -16.82
N VAL A 51 20.24 -0.37 -18.02
CA VAL A 51 20.03 -1.80 -18.30
C VAL A 51 20.65 -2.16 -19.64
N HIS A 52 21.72 -2.94 -19.61
CA HIS A 52 22.45 -3.43 -20.78
C HIS A 52 22.31 -4.94 -20.95
N GLY A 53 22.24 -5.40 -22.20
CA GLY A 53 22.13 -6.83 -22.51
C GLY A 53 22.87 -7.22 -23.79
N VAL A 54 23.60 -8.33 -23.74
CA VAL A 54 24.35 -8.91 -24.87
C VAL A 54 23.77 -10.28 -25.18
N THR A 55 22.96 -10.36 -26.23
CA THR A 55 22.33 -11.61 -26.68
C THR A 55 23.25 -12.37 -27.65
N THR A 56 23.66 -13.57 -27.25
CA THR A 56 24.35 -14.53 -28.12
C THR A 56 23.32 -15.26 -28.98
N VAL A 57 23.48 -15.14 -30.30
CA VAL A 57 22.59 -15.76 -31.30
C VAL A 57 23.21 -17.04 -31.86
N PRO A 58 22.48 -18.18 -31.89
CA PRO A 58 22.97 -19.43 -32.50
C PRO A 58 23.49 -19.26 -33.93
N GLN A 59 24.62 -19.93 -34.23
CA GLN A 59 25.28 -19.87 -35.55
C GLN A 59 24.43 -20.36 -36.74
N GLU A 60 23.23 -20.89 -36.50
CA GLU A 60 22.30 -21.34 -37.52
C GLU A 60 21.45 -20.19 -38.05
N LEU A 61 21.13 -19.20 -37.20
CA LEU A 61 20.34 -18.03 -37.56
C LEU A 61 21.17 -16.98 -38.33
N THR A 62 22.44 -16.78 -37.95
CA THR A 62 23.36 -15.89 -38.71
C THR A 62 23.63 -16.39 -40.13
N LYS A 63 23.57 -17.72 -40.36
CA LYS A 63 23.66 -18.32 -41.72
C LYS A 63 22.45 -18.01 -42.61
N LEU A 64 21.37 -17.45 -42.06
CA LEU A 64 20.19 -17.01 -42.82
C LEU A 64 20.31 -15.56 -43.36
N GLY A 65 21.44 -14.87 -43.11
CA GLY A 65 21.64 -13.49 -43.54
C GLY A 65 20.95 -12.46 -42.65
N LEU A 66 20.63 -12.83 -41.41
CA LEU A 66 20.18 -11.93 -40.37
C LEU A 66 21.40 -11.46 -39.57
N ASP A 67 21.63 -10.15 -39.53
CA ASP A 67 22.79 -9.52 -38.89
C ASP A 67 22.41 -9.07 -37.46
N PRO A 68 22.91 -9.72 -36.39
CA PRO A 68 22.31 -9.62 -35.06
C PRO A 68 23.10 -8.73 -34.10
N THR A 69 23.09 -7.41 -34.33
CA THR A 69 23.44 -6.43 -33.29
C THR A 69 22.16 -5.82 -32.71
N TYR A 70 21.70 -6.38 -31.61
CA TYR A 70 20.55 -5.87 -30.85
C TYR A 70 21.04 -4.88 -29.78
N GLU A 71 20.79 -3.60 -30.00
CA GLU A 71 21.06 -2.51 -29.04
C GLU A 71 19.75 -2.18 -28.31
N TRP A 72 19.70 -2.42 -27.01
CA TRP A 72 18.51 -2.17 -26.19
C TRP A 72 18.32 -0.67 -25.97
N LYS A 73 17.06 -0.21 -25.97
CA LYS A 73 16.70 1.17 -25.64
C LYS A 73 15.50 1.17 -24.72
N THR A 74 15.72 1.64 -23.50
CA THR A 74 14.69 1.93 -22.51
C THR A 74 13.98 3.23 -22.88
N GLY A 75 12.68 3.17 -23.18
CA GLY A 75 11.86 4.37 -23.40
C GLY A 75 10.64 4.22 -24.31
N GLU A 76 9.55 4.87 -23.87
CA GLU A 76 8.37 5.32 -24.63
C GLU A 76 7.24 4.32 -25.02
N LEU A 77 6.14 4.44 -24.23
CA LEU A 77 4.72 4.51 -24.64
C LEU A 77 3.88 3.25 -24.95
N ALA A 78 3.07 2.90 -23.92
CA ALA A 78 1.61 2.67 -23.95
C ALA A 78 0.97 1.59 -24.84
N ALA A 79 0.11 0.77 -24.23
CA ALA A 79 -0.67 -0.28 -24.88
C ALA A 79 -1.82 0.25 -25.78
N GLY A 80 -2.24 -0.59 -26.74
CA GLY A 80 -3.54 -0.44 -27.41
C GLY A 80 -3.57 0.20 -28.81
N LYS A 81 -2.50 0.12 -29.61
CA LYS A 81 -2.52 0.61 -31.01
C LYS A 81 -2.05 -0.40 -32.05
N SER A 82 -2.76 -0.44 -33.18
CA SER A 82 -2.34 -1.16 -34.39
C SER A 82 -1.41 -0.29 -35.23
N ALA A 83 -0.32 -0.87 -35.74
CA ALA A 83 0.57 -0.25 -36.71
C ALA A 83 0.63 -1.07 -38.00
N HIS A 84 0.59 -0.41 -39.16
CA HIS A 84 0.83 -1.02 -40.45
C HIS A 84 2.28 -0.77 -40.88
N ALA A 85 3.01 -1.84 -41.22
CA ALA A 85 4.36 -1.76 -41.75
C ALA A 85 4.47 -2.58 -43.05
N GLN A 86 5.13 -2.00 -44.06
CA GLN A 86 5.55 -2.71 -45.26
C GLN A 86 7.07 -2.81 -45.33
N ARG A 87 7.56 -3.99 -45.71
CA ARG A 87 8.94 -4.17 -46.17
C ARG A 87 8.91 -5.02 -47.44
N ASN A 88 9.57 -4.55 -48.48
CA ASN A 88 9.62 -5.18 -49.81
C ASN A 88 8.25 -5.45 -50.48
N GLY A 89 7.24 -4.61 -50.22
CA GLY A 89 5.94 -4.66 -50.92
C GLY A 89 4.97 -5.74 -50.44
N THR A 90 5.25 -6.37 -49.29
CA THR A 90 4.32 -7.26 -48.58
C THR A 90 3.79 -6.53 -47.34
N ASP A 91 2.48 -6.54 -47.14
CA ASP A 91 1.85 -6.08 -45.89
C ASP A 91 2.09 -7.10 -44.77
N LEU A 92 2.52 -6.62 -43.61
CA LEU A 92 2.50 -7.37 -42.36
C LEU A 92 1.33 -6.85 -41.50
N VAL A 93 0.42 -7.75 -41.15
CA VAL A 93 -0.67 -7.50 -40.22
C VAL A 93 -0.39 -8.28 -38.94
N LEU A 94 -0.12 -7.56 -37.86
CA LEU A 94 0.03 -8.13 -36.52
C LEU A 94 -1.31 -8.05 -35.78
N THR A 95 -1.63 -9.08 -34.99
CA THR A 95 -2.82 -9.12 -34.14
C THR A 95 -2.48 -9.89 -32.89
N LEU A 96 -2.67 -9.26 -31.73
CA LEU A 96 -2.40 -9.86 -30.43
C LEU A 96 -3.44 -10.95 -30.11
N LYS A 97 -3.00 -11.99 -29.40
CA LYS A 97 -3.87 -12.98 -28.75
C LYS A 97 -3.29 -13.40 -27.41
N GLU A 98 -4.13 -13.43 -26.40
CA GLU A 98 -3.84 -14.08 -25.12
C GLU A 98 -3.85 -15.60 -25.28
N THR A 99 -3.10 -16.30 -24.42
CA THR A 99 -3.00 -17.77 -24.41
C THR A 99 -3.55 -18.37 -23.13
N ALA A 100 -4.56 -19.24 -23.26
CA ALA A 100 -5.01 -20.14 -22.20
C ALA A 100 -4.15 -21.42 -22.12
N GLN A 101 -4.31 -22.18 -21.04
CA GLN A 101 -3.43 -23.28 -20.62
C GLN A 101 -3.60 -24.64 -21.35
N GLN A 102 -2.50 -25.42 -21.35
CA GLN A 102 -2.43 -26.90 -21.30
C GLN A 102 -2.92 -27.75 -22.51
N PRO A 103 -2.56 -29.06 -22.59
CA PRO A 103 -1.32 -29.73 -22.15
C PRO A 103 -0.74 -30.79 -23.14
N ALA A 104 0.50 -31.22 -22.85
CA ALA A 104 1.08 -32.57 -23.03
C ALA A 104 1.00 -33.34 -24.37
N GLY A 105 2.18 -33.79 -24.86
CA GLY A 105 2.32 -35.03 -25.64
C GLY A 105 3.28 -34.97 -26.84
N GLY A 106 4.26 -35.88 -26.90
CA GLY A 106 5.16 -36.05 -28.06
C GLY A 106 6.43 -36.82 -27.68
N ASN A 107 6.83 -37.81 -28.47
CA ASN A 107 7.95 -38.72 -28.16
C ASN A 107 8.93 -38.85 -29.34
N ALA A 108 10.15 -39.32 -29.05
CA ALA A 108 11.27 -39.60 -29.95
C ALA A 108 12.03 -38.39 -30.57
N GLY A 109 13.34 -38.48 -30.80
CA GLY A 109 14.25 -39.51 -30.26
C GLY A 109 15.64 -39.67 -30.90
N ASN A 110 16.61 -39.90 -30.00
CA ASN A 110 17.79 -40.77 -30.13
C ASN A 110 18.98 -40.40 -31.07
N ALA A 111 20.19 -40.60 -30.52
CA ALA A 111 21.52 -40.70 -31.15
C ALA A 111 22.14 -39.48 -31.88
N GLY A 112 23.43 -39.15 -31.69
CA GLY A 112 24.37 -39.71 -30.69
C GLY A 112 25.86 -39.39 -30.90
N THR A 113 26.64 -39.63 -29.83
CA THR A 113 28.07 -40.07 -29.80
C THR A 113 29.16 -39.29 -30.56
N ALA A 114 29.95 -38.49 -29.83
CA ALA A 114 31.41 -38.65 -29.62
C ALA A 114 31.92 -37.46 -28.74
N GLN A 115 32.55 -37.58 -27.56
CA GLN A 115 33.64 -38.44 -27.03
C GLN A 115 35.06 -37.93 -27.35
N GLY A 116 35.81 -37.49 -26.32
CA GLY A 116 37.21 -37.04 -26.42
C GLY A 116 37.52 -35.74 -25.63
N ASN A 117 37.46 -35.67 -24.29
CA ASN A 117 38.22 -36.40 -23.24
C ASN A 117 39.60 -35.78 -22.92
N ASN A 118 39.80 -35.38 -21.64
CA ASN A 118 41.07 -35.06 -20.95
C ASN A 118 41.91 -33.81 -21.38
N SER A 119 42.69 -33.14 -20.51
CA SER A 119 42.73 -33.12 -19.02
C SER A 119 43.73 -32.10 -18.43
N SER A 120 43.34 -31.46 -17.30
CA SER A 120 44.15 -31.21 -16.07
C SER A 120 45.39 -30.26 -16.03
N VAL A 121 45.74 -29.89 -14.79
CA VAL A 121 47.02 -29.36 -14.24
C VAL A 121 47.20 -27.83 -14.13
N ASP A 122 46.66 -27.32 -13.02
CA ASP A 122 47.33 -26.61 -11.90
C ASP A 122 48.19 -25.32 -12.05
N ASN A 123 48.02 -24.49 -11.00
CA ASN A 123 49.05 -23.85 -10.15
C ASN A 123 49.37 -22.34 -10.26
N ALA A 124 49.00 -21.67 -9.16
CA ALA A 124 49.86 -20.89 -8.27
C ALA A 124 50.39 -19.49 -8.67
N ALA A 125 49.80 -18.52 -7.97
CA ALA A 125 50.30 -17.20 -7.58
C ALA A 125 51.82 -16.94 -7.54
N ALA A 126 52.20 -15.73 -7.95
CA ALA A 126 53.28 -14.94 -7.35
C ALA A 126 53.02 -13.43 -7.55
N ALA A 127 53.49 -12.59 -6.63
CA ALA A 127 53.44 -11.13 -6.74
C ALA A 127 54.86 -10.54 -6.77
N SER A 128 55.08 -9.47 -7.54
CA SER A 128 56.28 -8.63 -7.42
C SER A 128 56.08 -7.24 -8.00
N SER A 129 56.57 -6.22 -7.30
CA SER A 129 56.59 -4.82 -7.72
C SER A 129 57.80 -4.47 -8.59
N VAL A 130 57.71 -3.37 -9.35
CA VAL A 130 58.83 -2.74 -10.06
C VAL A 130 58.77 -1.22 -9.83
N SER A 131 59.91 -0.53 -9.75
CA SER A 131 59.94 0.93 -9.52
C SER A 131 61.14 1.65 -10.17
N GLY A 132 60.92 2.92 -10.54
CA GLY A 132 61.96 3.91 -10.88
C GLY A 132 62.16 4.21 -12.38
N LYS A 133 62.78 5.34 -12.76
CA LYS A 133 63.15 6.54 -11.96
C LYS A 133 63.58 7.75 -12.85
N ASN A 134 63.26 8.97 -12.41
CA ASN A 134 63.99 10.25 -12.61
C ASN A 134 64.17 10.91 -14.01
N ALA A 135 63.56 12.10 -14.16
CA ALA A 135 64.19 13.36 -14.62
C ALA A 135 63.44 14.52 -13.88
N LYS A 136 64.04 15.51 -13.19
CA LYS A 136 65.06 16.55 -13.55
C LYS A 136 64.53 17.48 -14.67
N ASN A 137 64.24 18.77 -14.46
CA ASN A 137 64.76 19.77 -13.50
C ASN A 137 63.68 20.76 -13.00
N ALA A 138 64.08 21.82 -12.29
CA ALA A 138 63.22 22.82 -11.63
C ALA A 138 63.46 24.28 -12.13
N ASN A 139 62.78 25.24 -11.47
CA ASN A 139 62.45 26.63 -11.86
C ASN A 139 61.21 26.68 -12.79
N ASP A 140 60.21 27.53 -12.58
CA ASP A 140 60.14 28.68 -11.65
C ASP A 140 59.33 28.45 -10.36
N MET A 141 59.53 29.33 -9.36
CA MET A 141 58.95 29.21 -8.01
C MET A 141 58.67 30.57 -7.35
N HIS A 142 57.51 31.18 -7.65
CA HIS A 142 56.84 32.24 -6.87
C HIS A 142 55.35 32.26 -7.30
N ASN A 143 54.33 32.38 -6.45
CA ASN A 143 54.29 32.59 -5.00
C ASN A 143 53.34 31.60 -4.30
N ALA A 144 53.51 31.42 -3.00
CA ALA A 144 52.58 30.68 -2.13
C ALA A 144 51.85 31.64 -1.16
N LYS A 145 50.82 31.12 -0.46
CA LYS A 145 49.89 31.79 0.50
C LYS A 145 48.69 32.51 -0.17
N GLN A 146 47.47 32.50 0.39
CA GLN A 146 46.94 31.76 1.56
C GLN A 146 45.38 31.70 1.53
N VAL A 147 44.81 30.58 2.00
CA VAL A 147 43.54 30.44 2.77
C VAL A 147 42.24 31.09 2.22
N LEU A 148 41.43 30.29 1.51
CA LEU A 148 39.98 30.04 1.65
C LEU A 148 39.65 28.94 0.60
N ALA A 149 39.19 27.71 0.87
CA ALA A 149 38.09 27.19 1.69
C ALA A 149 36.70 27.25 0.99
N ALA A 150 36.07 26.06 0.91
CA ALA A 150 34.68 25.74 0.51
C ALA A 150 34.25 25.81 -0.98
N THR A 151 33.54 24.73 -1.39
CA THR A 151 32.52 24.59 -2.46
C THR A 151 32.79 25.15 -3.87
N GLY A 152 32.81 24.25 -4.88
CA GLY A 152 32.86 24.61 -6.30
C GLY A 152 32.04 23.67 -7.18
N SER A 153 30.72 23.88 -7.24
CA SER A 153 29.79 23.12 -8.09
C SER A 153 28.88 24.07 -8.89
N ALA A 154 29.22 24.36 -10.16
CA ALA A 154 28.29 24.96 -11.15
C ALA A 154 28.91 25.14 -12.56
N THR A 155 28.95 24.09 -13.41
CA THR A 155 29.22 24.27 -14.85
C THR A 155 28.54 23.22 -15.75
N LEU A 156 27.26 23.43 -16.09
CA LEU A 156 26.62 23.05 -17.38
C LEU A 156 25.09 23.23 -17.31
N ALA A 157 24.61 24.45 -17.52
CA ALA A 157 23.19 24.76 -17.70
C ALA A 157 23.04 25.88 -18.75
N LEU A 158 23.01 25.51 -20.03
CA LEU A 158 22.91 26.41 -21.18
C LEU A 158 22.16 25.71 -22.32
N GLY A 159 20.94 26.14 -22.66
CA GLY A 159 20.23 25.52 -23.78
C GLY A 159 18.75 25.83 -24.03
N LEU A 160 18.11 26.85 -23.42
CA LEU A 160 16.65 27.04 -23.61
C LEU A 160 16.12 28.49 -23.57
N VAL A 161 16.64 29.40 -24.42
CA VAL A 161 15.96 30.68 -24.73
C VAL A 161 16.15 31.05 -26.22
N ALA A 162 15.32 30.51 -27.12
CA ALA A 162 15.43 30.82 -28.56
C ALA A 162 14.18 30.58 -29.44
N LEU A 163 12.93 30.85 -29.01
CA LEU A 163 11.79 30.86 -29.95
C LEU A 163 10.57 31.73 -29.54
N ALA A 164 10.73 33.07 -29.49
CA ALA A 164 9.61 33.98 -29.17
C ALA A 164 9.72 35.41 -29.77
N ALA A 165 10.26 35.60 -30.99
CA ALA A 165 10.46 36.95 -31.55
C ALA A 165 10.53 37.08 -33.10
N VAL A 166 9.59 36.49 -33.86
CA VAL A 166 9.36 36.85 -35.28
C VAL A 166 7.83 36.86 -35.56
N CYS A 167 7.40 37.63 -36.57
CA CYS A 167 6.01 37.70 -37.08
C CYS A 167 4.97 38.47 -36.25
N ILE A 168 5.24 39.76 -35.98
CA ILE A 168 4.16 40.78 -36.03
C ILE A 168 4.36 41.60 -37.30
N GLY A 169 3.43 41.49 -38.25
CA GLY A 169 3.49 42.15 -39.56
C GLY A 169 2.31 43.08 -39.81
N ALA A 170 2.40 44.32 -39.33
CA ALA A 170 1.49 45.41 -39.72
C ALA A 170 2.23 46.78 -39.60
N PRO A 171 2.26 47.62 -40.66
CA PRO A 171 2.98 48.88 -40.63
C PRO A 171 2.17 50.03 -40.01
N LEU A 172 2.86 50.94 -39.31
CA LEU A 172 2.32 52.23 -38.88
C LEU A 172 3.09 53.35 -39.58
N VAL A 173 2.38 54.19 -40.34
CA VAL A 173 2.92 55.36 -41.04
C VAL A 173 2.40 56.64 -40.38
N SER A 174 3.30 57.63 -40.24
CA SER A 174 3.09 58.85 -39.47
C SER A 174 1.92 59.72 -39.95
N SER A 175 1.28 60.46 -39.03
CA SER A 175 1.32 61.93 -39.13
C SER A 175 0.99 62.64 -37.80
N ASN A 176 1.61 63.80 -37.61
CA ASN A 176 1.13 64.99 -36.88
C ASN A 176 0.47 64.85 -35.48
N GLY A 177 1.29 65.10 -34.44
CA GLY A 177 0.97 66.19 -33.50
C GLY A 177 0.23 65.86 -32.20
N THR A 178 1.00 65.71 -31.12
CA THR A 178 0.64 65.97 -29.70
C THR A 178 -0.48 65.17 -29.02
N VAL A 179 -0.13 64.61 -27.83
CA VAL A 179 -0.98 64.59 -26.61
C VAL A 179 -2.13 63.53 -26.64
N ARG A 180 -2.56 62.88 -25.54
CA ARG A 180 -2.36 63.07 -24.08
C ARG A 180 -2.19 61.73 -23.35
N ARG A 181 -1.48 61.72 -22.22
CA ARG A 181 -1.49 60.61 -21.24
C ARG A 181 -2.90 60.51 -20.63
N ARG A 182 -3.54 59.34 -20.66
CA ARG A 182 -4.79 59.08 -19.92
C ARG A 182 -4.62 57.83 -19.06
N VAL A 183 -4.59 58.01 -17.74
CA VAL A 183 -4.62 56.91 -16.78
C VAL A 183 -6.07 56.57 -16.50
N ILE A 184 -6.46 55.33 -16.80
CA ILE A 184 -7.53 54.60 -16.13
C ILE A 184 -6.92 53.22 -15.88
N GLY A 185 -6.88 52.79 -14.62
CA GLY A 185 -6.31 51.51 -14.24
C GLY A 185 -7.39 50.47 -13.99
N THR A 186 -7.10 49.22 -14.33
CA THR A 186 -7.73 48.04 -13.75
C THR A 186 -6.68 46.93 -13.63
N THR A 187 -6.65 46.27 -12.48
CA THR A 187 -5.74 45.18 -12.14
C THR A 187 -6.23 43.86 -12.73
N ALA A 188 -5.41 43.22 -13.57
CA ALA A 188 -5.46 41.79 -13.91
C ALA A 188 -4.26 41.42 -14.81
N GLY A 189 -3.03 41.62 -14.31
CA GLY A 189 -1.82 41.23 -15.05
C GLY A 189 -1.62 39.71 -14.98
N VAL A 190 -1.57 39.05 -16.13
CA VAL A 190 -1.18 37.63 -16.23
C VAL A 190 0.24 37.47 -15.72
N VAL A 191 0.43 36.70 -14.65
CA VAL A 191 1.75 36.28 -14.17
C VAL A 191 1.92 34.81 -14.48
N SER A 192 2.54 34.53 -15.63
CA SER A 192 2.94 33.19 -16.02
C SER A 192 4.29 32.83 -15.40
N LEU A 193 4.39 31.58 -14.94
CA LEU A 193 5.57 30.71 -15.05
C LEU A 193 6.86 31.07 -14.26
N ALA A 194 7.41 30.05 -13.59
CA ALA A 194 8.80 29.95 -13.15
C ALA A 194 9.37 31.05 -12.22
N VAL A 195 9.00 31.00 -10.93
CA VAL A 195 9.98 31.25 -9.86
C VAL A 195 10.63 29.90 -9.54
N ALA A 196 11.81 29.66 -10.10
CA ALA A 196 12.64 28.51 -9.79
C ALA A 196 13.83 28.92 -8.90
N LEU A 197 14.28 27.98 -8.07
CA LEU A 197 15.48 28.04 -7.21
C LEU A 197 15.48 29.09 -6.07
N ALA A 198 15.12 28.58 -4.88
CA ALA A 198 15.99 28.53 -3.71
C ALA A 198 16.76 29.81 -3.28
N LEU A 199 16.36 30.37 -2.13
CA LEU A 199 17.25 31.12 -1.24
C LEU A 199 17.63 30.26 -0.02
N VAL A 200 18.72 29.51 -0.19
CA VAL A 200 19.60 28.97 0.87
C VAL A 200 18.92 28.08 1.94
N ALA A 201 18.57 26.85 1.56
CA ALA A 201 18.66 25.73 2.50
C ALA A 201 20.16 25.36 2.70
N PRO A 202 20.64 25.11 3.93
CA PRO A 202 22.03 24.80 4.17
C PRO A 202 22.36 23.35 3.80
N GLY A 203 22.92 23.15 2.60
CA GLY A 203 23.78 22.01 2.29
C GLY A 203 23.14 20.62 2.40
N ALA A 204 22.12 20.35 1.58
CA ALA A 204 21.79 18.97 1.25
C ALA A 204 23.02 18.28 0.63
N GLN A 205 23.71 17.44 1.41
CA GLN A 205 24.62 16.46 0.84
C GLN A 205 23.75 15.53 -0.01
N LYS A 206 24.06 15.35 -1.29
CA LYS A 206 23.51 14.20 -2.03
C LYS A 206 23.89 12.95 -1.24
N ALA A 207 22.90 12.11 -0.91
CA ALA A 207 23.13 10.73 -0.52
C ALA A 207 24.13 10.13 -1.52
N SER A 208 25.20 9.51 -1.03
CA SER A 208 26.25 8.97 -1.89
C SER A 208 25.82 7.61 -2.44
N ALA A 209 24.85 7.64 -3.35
CA ALA A 209 24.42 6.46 -4.06
C ALA A 209 25.62 5.85 -4.78
N ALA A 210 25.86 4.56 -4.51
CA ALA A 210 26.88 3.80 -5.22
C ALA A 210 26.26 3.20 -6.47
N GLU A 211 26.87 3.43 -7.63
CA GLU A 211 26.53 2.70 -8.84
C GLU A 211 26.97 1.23 -8.67
N VAL A 212 26.00 0.34 -8.55
CA VAL A 212 26.19 -1.11 -8.41
C VAL A 212 25.74 -1.78 -9.70
N ASN A 213 26.48 -2.82 -10.10
CA ASN A 213 26.18 -3.59 -11.30
C ASN A 213 25.85 -5.05 -10.91
N ALA A 214 24.64 -5.50 -11.25
CA ALA A 214 24.23 -6.89 -11.14
C ALA A 214 24.35 -7.59 -12.51
N GLU A 215 25.01 -8.74 -12.55
CA GLU A 215 25.16 -9.55 -13.78
C GLU A 215 24.31 -10.83 -13.70
N ALA A 216 23.44 -11.05 -14.68
CA ALA A 216 22.75 -12.31 -14.92
C ALA A 216 23.24 -12.91 -16.24
N LYS A 217 23.68 -14.18 -16.25
CA LYS A 217 24.37 -14.79 -17.41
C LYS A 217 23.63 -15.97 -17.99
N ASN A 218 23.75 -16.16 -19.30
CA ASN A 218 23.10 -17.20 -20.08
C ASN A 218 21.55 -17.22 -19.98
N VAL A 219 20.91 -16.08 -19.74
CA VAL A 219 19.44 -15.96 -19.60
C VAL A 219 18.77 -16.48 -20.88
N PRO A 220 17.97 -17.56 -20.82
CA PRO A 220 17.48 -18.24 -22.02
C PRO A 220 16.19 -17.62 -22.55
N THR A 221 16.18 -17.28 -23.84
CA THR A 221 15.00 -16.75 -24.54
C THR A 221 14.70 -17.59 -25.77
N THR A 222 13.48 -18.12 -25.88
CA THR A 222 13.07 -18.93 -27.04
C THR A 222 12.61 -18.05 -28.22
N LEU A 223 13.06 -18.39 -29.42
CA LEU A 223 12.70 -17.80 -30.70
C LEU A 223 12.27 -18.89 -31.69
N THR A 224 10.98 -18.96 -32.03
CA THR A 224 10.48 -19.89 -33.05
C THR A 224 10.64 -19.29 -34.46
N TYR A 225 11.36 -19.99 -35.35
CA TYR A 225 11.46 -19.64 -36.77
C TYR A 225 11.13 -20.85 -37.64
N ARG A 226 10.14 -20.73 -38.54
CA ARG A 226 9.66 -21.80 -39.44
C ARG A 226 9.33 -23.13 -38.73
N ASN A 227 8.71 -23.05 -37.56
CA ASN A 227 8.36 -24.18 -36.68
C ASN A 227 9.59 -24.94 -36.12
N THR A 228 10.74 -24.28 -36.04
CA THR A 228 11.91 -24.72 -35.27
C THR A 228 12.16 -23.72 -34.14
N ASP A 229 12.29 -24.20 -32.92
CA ASP A 229 12.60 -23.38 -31.75
C ASP A 229 14.12 -23.23 -31.57
N TYR A 230 14.57 -21.99 -31.39
CA TYR A 230 15.96 -21.63 -31.14
C TYR A 230 16.08 -20.98 -29.77
N THR A 231 16.96 -21.50 -28.91
CA THR A 231 17.31 -20.83 -27.65
C THR A 231 18.38 -19.78 -27.92
N LEU A 232 18.05 -18.52 -27.69
CA LEU A 232 19.00 -17.43 -27.53
C LEU A 232 19.48 -17.41 -26.08
N THR A 233 20.72 -16.98 -25.82
CA THR A 233 21.23 -16.76 -24.45
C THR A 233 21.74 -15.34 -24.30
N SER A 234 21.22 -14.61 -23.31
CA SER A 234 21.62 -13.24 -23.02
C SER A 234 22.43 -13.16 -21.73
N ASP A 235 23.56 -12.44 -21.78
CA ASP A 235 24.18 -11.90 -20.57
C ASP A 235 23.62 -10.49 -20.37
N ILE A 236 23.13 -10.18 -19.17
CA ILE A 236 22.45 -8.92 -18.80
C ILE A 236 23.22 -8.28 -17.65
N THR A 237 23.54 -6.99 -17.79
CA THR A 237 24.11 -6.16 -16.74
C THR A 237 23.12 -5.06 -16.40
N VAL A 238 22.65 -5.03 -15.16
CA VAL A 238 21.77 -3.99 -14.64
C VAL A 238 22.57 -3.06 -13.74
N SER A 239 22.60 -1.78 -14.08
CA SER A 239 23.25 -0.72 -13.32
C SER A 239 22.21 0.02 -12.48
N TYR A 240 22.49 0.23 -11.20
CA TYR A 240 21.56 0.89 -10.29
C TYR A 240 22.26 1.72 -9.22
N GLU A 241 21.60 2.78 -8.77
CA GLU A 241 22.05 3.62 -7.66
C GLU A 241 21.58 3.00 -6.33
N LYS A 242 22.50 2.30 -5.64
CA LYS A 242 22.26 1.80 -4.28
C LYS A 242 22.28 2.96 -3.30
N VAL A 243 21.08 3.42 -2.95
CA VAL A 243 20.83 4.42 -1.92
C VAL A 243 21.10 3.81 -0.54
N ASP A 244 22.12 4.30 0.16
CA ASP A 244 22.32 3.97 1.57
C ASP A 244 21.30 4.71 2.43
N ALA A 245 20.33 3.98 2.97
CA ALA A 245 19.28 4.49 3.86
C ALA A 245 19.84 5.22 5.10
N ASN A 246 21.08 4.93 5.53
CA ASN A 246 21.76 5.66 6.61
C ASN A 246 22.18 7.09 6.25
N THR A 247 22.03 7.49 4.98
CA THR A 247 22.38 8.83 4.46
C THR A 247 21.17 9.70 4.09
N LEU A 248 19.96 9.15 4.18
CA LEU A 248 18.71 9.86 3.86
C LEU A 248 18.21 10.68 5.05
N ASN A 249 17.83 11.94 4.81
CA ASN A 249 17.07 12.69 5.80
C ASN A 249 15.62 12.16 5.91
N SER A 250 14.89 12.54 6.96
CA SER A 250 13.56 11.99 7.24
C SER A 250 12.54 12.13 6.11
N VAL A 251 12.57 13.21 5.33
CA VAL A 251 11.68 13.40 4.17
C VAL A 251 12.05 12.44 3.04
N GLU A 252 13.35 12.24 2.78
CA GLU A 252 13.83 11.29 1.77
C GLU A 252 13.57 9.84 2.20
N TYR A 253 13.73 9.52 3.48
CA TYR A 253 13.50 8.20 4.05
C TYR A 253 12.02 7.81 4.03
N ALA A 254 11.11 8.72 4.44
CA ALA A 254 9.67 8.50 4.37
C ALA A 254 9.22 8.25 2.92
N LYS A 255 9.72 9.05 1.97
CA LYS A 255 9.45 8.83 0.55
C LYS A 255 10.01 7.48 0.03
N ALA A 256 11.18 7.05 0.49
CA ALA A 256 11.78 5.77 0.10
C ALA A 256 11.09 4.55 0.75
N MET A 257 10.49 4.72 1.94
CA MET A 257 9.61 3.72 2.56
C MET A 257 8.33 3.52 1.74
N GLY A 258 7.75 4.58 1.17
CA GLY A 258 6.60 4.52 0.26
C GLY A 258 5.40 3.75 0.83
N ALA A 259 4.79 2.91 -0.01
CA ALA A 259 3.66 2.06 0.40
C ALA A 259 4.09 0.93 1.34
N GLY A 260 3.39 0.79 2.47
CA GLY A 260 3.66 -0.20 3.50
C GLY A 260 2.49 -1.10 3.86
N TRP A 261 2.79 -2.11 4.66
CA TRP A 261 1.85 -3.09 5.19
C TRP A 261 2.26 -3.44 6.64
N ASN A 262 1.30 -3.51 7.57
CA ASN A 262 1.55 -3.90 8.96
C ASN A 262 1.42 -5.41 9.14
N LEU A 263 2.39 -6.05 9.81
CA LEU A 263 2.29 -7.42 10.30
C LEU A 263 1.48 -7.48 11.61
N GLY A 264 0.27 -6.91 11.60
CA GLY A 264 -0.58 -6.72 12.79
C GLY A 264 -1.20 -8.01 13.32
N ASN A 265 -1.59 -7.97 14.60
CA ASN A 265 -2.06 -9.09 15.42
C ASN A 265 -1.13 -10.33 15.38
N GLN A 266 0.18 -10.10 15.30
CA GLN A 266 1.23 -11.12 15.37
C GLN A 266 2.17 -10.84 16.57
N PHE A 267 3.33 -10.22 16.37
CA PHE A 267 4.28 -9.92 17.47
C PHE A 267 3.74 -8.89 18.48
N ASP A 268 2.76 -8.10 18.08
CA ASP A 268 1.93 -7.20 18.88
C ASP A 268 0.83 -7.91 19.67
N GLY A 269 0.37 -9.07 19.21
CA GLY A 269 -0.74 -9.81 19.82
C GLY A 269 -0.43 -10.23 21.25
N GLU A 270 -1.39 -10.04 22.16
CA GLU A 270 -1.19 -10.26 23.59
C GLU A 270 -2.48 -10.72 24.29
N ASP A 271 -2.45 -11.88 24.96
CA ASP A 271 -3.61 -12.34 25.72
C ASP A 271 -3.59 -11.70 27.11
N THR A 272 -4.50 -10.75 27.34
CA THR A 272 -4.62 -10.06 28.63
C THR A 272 -5.20 -10.95 29.74
N ASP A 273 -5.68 -12.15 29.42
CA ASP A 273 -5.95 -13.19 30.42
C ASP A 273 -4.64 -13.87 30.86
N LEU A 274 -4.09 -13.34 31.97
CA LEU A 274 -2.88 -13.84 32.61
C LEU A 274 -3.00 -15.28 33.16
N SER A 275 -4.18 -15.91 33.12
CA SER A 275 -4.35 -17.32 33.51
C SER A 275 -4.01 -18.32 32.41
N LYS A 276 -4.01 -17.89 31.14
CA LYS A 276 -3.64 -18.72 29.98
C LYS A 276 -2.11 -18.69 29.75
N PRO A 277 -1.52 -19.69 29.08
CA PRO A 277 -0.18 -19.57 28.52
C PRO A 277 -0.09 -18.43 27.50
N ASP A 278 1.04 -17.73 27.46
CA ASP A 278 1.38 -16.88 26.31
C ASP A 278 1.84 -17.77 25.14
N THR A 279 1.35 -17.48 23.93
CA THR A 279 1.73 -18.16 22.68
C THR A 279 2.47 -17.23 21.71
N GLY A 280 2.84 -16.02 22.13
CA GLY A 280 3.63 -15.07 21.35
C GLY A 280 2.91 -14.63 20.07
N GLU A 281 3.54 -14.84 18.92
CA GLU A 281 3.10 -14.33 17.61
C GLU A 281 1.79 -14.95 17.08
N GLU A 282 1.26 -15.94 17.81
CA GLU A 282 0.01 -16.66 17.54
C GLU A 282 -1.09 -16.34 18.58
N ALA A 283 -0.83 -15.43 19.55
CA ALA A 283 -1.74 -15.13 20.67
C ALA A 283 -3.13 -14.65 20.24
N TRP A 284 -3.23 -13.94 19.13
CA TRP A 284 -4.50 -13.45 18.56
C TRP A 284 -4.99 -14.26 17.35
N GLY A 285 -4.56 -15.52 17.24
CA GLY A 285 -5.14 -16.50 16.32
C GLY A 285 -4.62 -16.44 14.88
N ASN A 286 -3.71 -15.52 14.56
CA ASN A 286 -2.90 -15.62 13.35
C ASN A 286 -1.96 -16.83 13.42
N PRO A 287 -1.66 -17.50 12.30
CA PRO A 287 -0.66 -18.56 12.26
C PRO A 287 0.75 -17.97 12.38
N LYS A 288 1.69 -18.79 12.86
CA LYS A 288 3.12 -18.47 12.91
C LYS A 288 3.66 -17.89 11.59
N ILE A 289 4.45 -16.82 11.68
CA ILE A 289 4.97 -16.08 10.52
C ILE A 289 5.93 -16.96 9.69
N THR A 290 5.74 -16.96 8.38
CA THR A 290 6.57 -17.67 7.40
C THR A 290 7.44 -16.67 6.61
N ARG A 291 8.51 -17.13 5.96
CA ARG A 291 9.28 -16.24 5.06
C ARG A 291 8.49 -15.96 3.78
N GLU A 292 7.71 -16.94 3.37
CA GLU A 292 6.82 -16.90 2.21
C GLU A 292 5.72 -15.84 2.36
N LEU A 293 5.23 -15.57 3.58
CA LEU A 293 4.34 -14.42 3.83
C LEU A 293 5.06 -13.09 3.55
N ILE A 294 6.27 -12.91 4.07
CA ILE A 294 7.07 -11.68 3.87
C ILE A 294 7.42 -11.49 2.38
N HIS A 295 7.76 -12.58 1.68
CA HIS A 295 7.95 -12.58 0.23
C HIS A 295 6.65 -12.18 -0.51
N SER A 296 5.49 -12.71 -0.12
CA SER A 296 4.22 -12.35 -0.76
C SER A 296 3.86 -10.86 -0.60
N VAL A 297 4.23 -10.24 0.53
CA VAL A 297 4.09 -8.78 0.75
C VAL A 297 5.00 -8.01 -0.20
N LYS A 298 6.22 -8.51 -0.45
CA LYS A 298 7.13 -7.95 -1.47
C LYS A 298 6.58 -8.11 -2.89
N GLU A 299 6.09 -9.29 -3.27
CA GLU A 299 5.50 -9.55 -4.60
C GLU A 299 4.28 -8.66 -4.90
N GLN A 300 3.49 -8.34 -3.87
CA GLN A 300 2.33 -7.43 -3.97
C GLN A 300 2.72 -5.96 -4.17
N GLY A 301 4.01 -5.63 -4.05
CA GLY A 301 4.56 -4.33 -4.42
C GLY A 301 4.88 -3.37 -3.28
N TYR A 302 4.69 -3.79 -2.02
CA TYR A 302 5.04 -2.96 -0.87
C TYR A 302 6.56 -2.68 -0.82
N SER A 303 6.92 -1.45 -0.43
CA SER A 303 8.31 -1.00 -0.27
C SER A 303 8.75 -0.96 1.19
N ASN A 304 7.81 -0.96 2.14
CA ASN A 304 8.08 -1.16 3.56
C ASN A 304 7.15 -2.21 4.22
N ILE A 305 7.53 -2.63 5.41
CA ILE A 305 6.70 -3.39 6.34
C ILE A 305 6.87 -2.85 7.77
N ARG A 306 5.77 -2.62 8.47
CA ARG A 306 5.78 -2.32 9.91
C ARG A 306 5.54 -3.60 10.68
N ILE A 307 6.44 -3.92 11.62
CA ILE A 307 6.43 -5.16 12.39
C ILE A 307 6.20 -4.79 13.86
N PRO A 308 4.95 -4.52 14.27
CA PRO A 308 4.65 -4.06 15.63
C PRO A 308 4.95 -5.17 16.66
N MET A 309 5.42 -4.82 17.86
CA MET A 309 5.76 -5.79 18.90
C MET A 309 5.32 -5.38 20.31
N THR A 310 4.66 -6.30 21.03
CA THR A 310 4.29 -6.15 22.43
C THR A 310 5.23 -6.97 23.32
N VAL A 311 5.84 -6.30 24.30
CA VAL A 311 6.91 -6.82 25.18
C VAL A 311 6.39 -7.11 26.60
N ASP A 312 5.14 -6.76 26.91
CA ASP A 312 4.39 -7.34 28.03
C ASP A 312 4.35 -8.87 27.92
N ARG A 313 4.39 -9.53 29.08
CA ARG A 313 4.60 -10.99 29.27
C ARG A 313 5.90 -11.60 28.69
N ARG A 314 6.49 -11.09 27.59
CA ARG A 314 7.76 -11.58 26.97
C ARG A 314 9.02 -10.93 27.55
N SER A 315 9.00 -10.60 28.84
CA SER A 315 10.14 -10.02 29.54
C SER A 315 10.09 -10.29 31.04
N THR A 316 11.22 -10.17 31.72
CA THR A 316 11.36 -10.43 33.17
C THR A 316 12.12 -9.31 33.85
N GLN A 317 11.69 -8.94 35.06
CA GLN A 317 12.43 -8.00 35.90
C GLN A 317 13.50 -8.74 36.71
N GLY A 318 14.74 -8.26 36.65
CA GLY A 318 15.86 -8.74 37.45
C GLY A 318 15.80 -8.27 38.91
N ALA A 319 16.61 -8.89 39.76
CA ALA A 319 16.73 -8.53 41.18
C ALA A 319 17.43 -7.17 41.42
N ASP A 320 17.99 -6.58 40.36
CA ASP A 320 18.51 -5.21 40.28
C ASP A 320 17.43 -4.18 39.88
N GLY A 321 16.22 -4.64 39.52
CA GLY A 321 15.10 -3.81 39.08
C GLY A 321 15.03 -3.58 37.57
N HIS A 322 16.02 -4.06 36.79
CA HIS A 322 16.06 -3.87 35.34
C HIS A 322 15.24 -4.91 34.58
N TRP A 323 14.70 -4.54 33.42
CA TRP A 323 13.84 -5.42 32.61
C TRP A 323 14.59 -6.06 31.43
N THR A 324 14.62 -7.39 31.38
CA THR A 324 15.23 -8.16 30.28
C THR A 324 14.15 -8.73 29.36
N ILE A 325 14.24 -8.50 28.06
CA ILE A 325 13.37 -9.12 27.03
C ILE A 325 13.77 -10.60 26.89
N ASP A 326 12.81 -11.52 26.68
CA ASP A 326 13.16 -12.93 26.43
C ASP A 326 14.03 -13.07 25.17
N ALA A 327 15.15 -13.78 25.32
CA ALA A 327 16.16 -13.89 24.28
C ALA A 327 15.73 -14.78 23.10
N ASN A 328 14.76 -15.67 23.28
CA ASN A 328 14.21 -16.48 22.19
C ASN A 328 13.15 -15.69 21.42
N TRP A 329 12.31 -14.93 22.13
CA TRP A 329 11.34 -13.99 21.56
C TRP A 329 12.03 -12.93 20.71
N LEU A 330 13.02 -12.22 21.27
CA LEU A 330 13.76 -11.18 20.55
C LEU A 330 14.56 -11.75 19.36
N LYS A 331 15.08 -12.98 19.48
CA LYS A 331 15.71 -13.68 18.34
C LYS A 331 14.69 -14.00 17.24
N ARG A 332 13.49 -14.47 17.61
CA ARG A 332 12.42 -14.79 16.65
C ARG A 332 11.86 -13.53 15.98
N TYR A 333 11.76 -12.43 16.72
CA TYR A 333 11.44 -11.12 16.18
C TYR A 333 12.47 -10.68 15.13
N LYS A 334 13.77 -10.74 15.46
CA LYS A 334 14.85 -10.44 14.52
C LYS A 334 14.86 -11.38 13.30
N GLU A 335 14.55 -12.67 13.46
CA GLU A 335 14.46 -13.61 12.32
C GLU A 335 13.47 -13.13 11.24
N VAL A 336 12.34 -12.53 11.63
CA VAL A 336 11.36 -11.98 10.69
C VAL A 336 11.76 -10.59 10.17
N VAL A 337 12.37 -9.74 11.01
CA VAL A 337 12.95 -8.46 10.58
C VAL A 337 14.05 -8.68 9.53
N ASP A 338 14.92 -9.67 9.74
CA ASP A 338 16.00 -10.04 8.82
C ASP A 338 15.43 -10.59 7.50
N TRP A 339 14.35 -11.39 7.53
CA TRP A 339 13.64 -11.78 6.31
C TRP A 339 13.13 -10.57 5.53
N ALA A 340 12.50 -9.60 6.20
CA ALA A 340 12.00 -8.40 5.52
C ALA A 340 13.12 -7.53 4.91
N VAL A 341 14.26 -7.42 5.60
CA VAL A 341 15.45 -6.72 5.08
C VAL A 341 16.08 -7.48 3.90
N ASP A 342 16.13 -8.82 3.94
CA ASP A 342 16.60 -9.66 2.81
C ASP A 342 15.72 -9.46 1.56
N GLU A 343 14.40 -9.48 1.71
CA GLU A 343 13.45 -9.19 0.61
C GLU A 343 13.54 -7.71 0.14
N GLY A 344 14.38 -6.89 0.79
CA GLY A 344 14.70 -5.53 0.38
C GLY A 344 13.71 -4.46 0.87
N LEU A 345 12.80 -4.80 1.79
CA LEU A 345 11.84 -3.86 2.38
C LEU A 345 12.55 -2.90 3.35
N TYR A 346 12.00 -1.69 3.49
CA TYR A 346 12.17 -0.92 4.73
C TYR A 346 11.37 -1.57 5.86
N VAL A 347 11.87 -1.50 7.10
CA VAL A 347 11.25 -2.16 8.25
C VAL A 347 11.09 -1.19 9.40
N MET A 348 9.86 -0.96 9.85
CA MET A 348 9.60 -0.24 11.10
C MET A 348 9.44 -1.22 12.26
N ILE A 349 10.30 -1.10 13.27
CA ILE A 349 10.17 -1.83 14.55
C ILE A 349 9.79 -0.88 15.68
N ASN A 350 9.02 -1.35 16.66
CA ASN A 350 8.47 -0.50 17.72
C ASN A 350 8.34 -1.20 19.08
N VAL A 351 7.75 -0.47 20.02
CA VAL A 351 7.10 -1.00 21.22
C VAL A 351 5.61 -0.67 21.09
N HIS A 352 4.74 -1.69 21.10
CA HIS A 352 3.36 -1.58 20.62
C HIS A 352 2.32 -1.45 21.74
N HIS A 353 1.58 -2.51 22.10
CA HIS A 353 0.45 -2.40 23.05
C HIS A 353 0.88 -2.16 24.50
N ASP A 354 2.17 -2.29 24.82
CA ASP A 354 2.77 -1.77 26.07
C ASP A 354 2.29 -0.35 26.41
N SER A 355 2.02 0.48 25.39
CA SER A 355 1.46 1.84 25.52
C SER A 355 0.19 1.87 26.36
N TRP A 356 -0.80 1.01 26.05
CA TRP A 356 -2.08 0.97 26.76
C TRP A 356 -2.15 -0.13 27.83
N ILE A 357 -1.33 -1.18 27.78
CA ILE A 357 -1.33 -2.24 28.79
C ILE A 357 -0.86 -1.67 30.13
N TRP A 358 0.33 -1.05 30.15
CA TRP A 358 0.95 -0.59 31.40
C TRP A 358 1.49 0.85 31.33
N LEU A 359 2.05 1.30 30.21
CA LEU A 359 2.75 2.60 30.13
C LEU A 359 1.81 3.80 30.32
N LYS A 360 0.53 3.69 29.94
CA LYS A 360 -0.50 4.73 30.19
C LYS A 360 -0.70 5.08 31.65
N ASN A 361 -0.31 4.19 32.58
CA ASN A 361 -0.43 4.40 34.01
C ASN A 361 0.75 5.20 34.57
N TRP A 362 1.81 5.43 33.78
CA TRP A 362 3.01 6.14 34.24
C TRP A 362 2.67 7.55 34.73
N ASN A 363 3.08 7.83 35.97
CA ASN A 363 2.81 9.08 36.67
C ASN A 363 3.67 10.26 36.18
N GLY A 364 4.79 10.00 35.48
CA GLY A 364 5.78 11.01 35.07
C GLY A 364 7.08 11.00 35.91
N ASP A 365 7.18 10.12 36.92
CA ASP A 365 8.39 9.96 37.73
C ASP A 365 9.39 9.03 37.02
N THR A 366 10.59 9.53 36.71
CA THR A 366 11.63 8.75 36.02
C THR A 366 12.31 7.69 36.90
N SER A 367 11.94 7.59 38.18
CA SER A 367 12.29 6.46 39.06
C SER A 367 11.22 5.36 39.12
N ALA A 368 10.06 5.56 38.48
CA ALA A 368 9.00 4.55 38.42
C ALA A 368 9.40 3.33 37.57
N SER A 369 8.78 2.19 37.89
CA SER A 369 8.94 0.91 37.19
C SER A 369 8.72 1.02 35.68
N GLU A 370 7.72 1.79 35.27
CA GLU A 370 7.26 1.96 33.89
C GLU A 370 8.30 2.70 33.04
N TYR A 371 8.90 3.77 33.57
CA TYR A 371 9.98 4.48 32.87
C TYR A 371 11.25 3.62 32.79
N THR A 372 11.58 2.89 33.86
CA THR A 372 12.72 1.95 33.88
C THR A 372 12.53 0.86 32.82
N ARG A 373 11.34 0.24 32.80
CA ARG A 373 10.92 -0.79 31.84
C ARG A 373 11.00 -0.31 30.39
N PHE A 374 10.40 0.84 30.08
CA PHE A 374 10.44 1.45 28.75
C PHE A 374 11.88 1.72 28.29
N THR A 375 12.70 2.31 29.16
CA THR A 375 14.09 2.63 28.81
C THR A 375 14.99 1.41 28.73
N ASP A 376 14.74 0.35 29.50
CA ASP A 376 15.48 -0.92 29.40
C ASP A 376 15.16 -1.66 28.10
N TYR A 377 13.91 -1.67 27.64
CA TYR A 377 13.55 -2.18 26.32
C TYR A 377 14.30 -1.42 25.22
N TRP A 378 14.29 -0.08 25.24
CA TRP A 378 15.00 0.70 24.25
C TRP A 378 16.52 0.52 24.29
N LYS A 379 17.14 0.26 25.45
CA LYS A 379 18.57 -0.10 25.53
C LYS A 379 18.85 -1.42 24.80
N GLN A 380 17.99 -2.43 25.03
CA GLN A 380 18.13 -3.74 24.40
C GLN A 380 17.89 -3.67 22.89
N LEU A 381 16.77 -3.10 22.44
CA LEU A 381 16.44 -2.98 21.01
C LEU A 381 17.51 -2.18 20.26
N SER A 382 17.91 -1.02 20.78
CA SER A 382 18.97 -0.20 20.17
C SER A 382 20.27 -0.98 20.03
N GLN A 383 20.66 -1.76 21.04
CA GLN A 383 21.91 -2.53 21.03
C GLN A 383 21.83 -3.80 20.18
N TYR A 384 20.66 -4.44 20.09
CA TYR A 384 20.45 -5.68 19.34
C TYR A 384 20.49 -5.42 17.83
N PHE A 385 19.78 -4.38 17.37
CA PHE A 385 19.72 -3.98 15.96
C PHE A 385 20.83 -2.99 15.55
N ALA A 386 21.80 -2.73 16.42
CA ALA A 386 22.79 -1.64 16.26
C ALA A 386 23.59 -1.69 14.94
N ASN A 387 23.94 -2.89 14.45
CA ASN A 387 24.78 -3.07 13.25
C ASN A 387 23.97 -3.56 12.03
N ASP A 388 22.63 -3.63 12.14
CA ASP A 388 21.77 -4.09 11.07
C ASP A 388 21.46 -2.97 10.06
N SER A 389 20.85 -3.33 8.93
CA SER A 389 20.59 -2.43 7.79
C SER A 389 19.96 -1.08 8.19
N GLY A 390 20.39 0.00 7.54
CA GLY A 390 19.78 1.33 7.68
C GLY A 390 18.31 1.40 7.25
N LYS A 391 17.84 0.38 6.53
CA LYS A 391 16.42 0.17 6.19
C LYS A 391 15.54 -0.15 7.41
N ILE A 392 16.11 -0.45 8.58
CA ILE A 392 15.36 -0.61 9.83
C ILE A 392 15.25 0.73 10.56
N CYS A 393 14.03 1.25 10.73
CA CYS A 393 13.71 2.44 11.54
C CYS A 393 13.05 2.07 12.87
N PHE A 394 13.19 2.95 13.87
CA PHE A 394 12.74 2.71 15.25
C PHE A 394 11.60 3.67 15.63
N GLU A 395 10.37 3.18 15.75
CA GLU A 395 9.23 3.94 16.29
C GLU A 395 9.19 3.83 17.82
N THR A 396 9.25 4.97 18.51
CA THR A 396 9.50 5.00 19.96
C THR A 396 8.40 4.35 20.81
N ILE A 397 7.14 4.51 20.42
CA ILE A 397 5.97 3.96 21.11
C ILE A 397 4.72 4.09 20.21
N ASN A 398 3.93 3.02 20.12
CA ASN A 398 2.65 3.02 19.41
C ASN A 398 1.53 3.73 20.19
N GLU A 399 0.68 4.50 19.51
CA GLU A 399 -0.52 5.17 20.08
C GLU A 399 -0.36 5.68 21.53
N PRO A 400 0.66 6.51 21.82
CA PRO A 400 1.02 6.87 23.19
C PRO A 400 -0.12 7.64 23.86
N GLN A 401 -0.63 7.07 24.94
CA GLN A 401 -1.76 7.58 25.72
C GLN A 401 -1.44 7.53 27.22
N PHE A 402 -2.08 8.38 28.02
CA PHE A 402 -1.94 8.38 29.48
C PHE A 402 -3.29 8.53 30.17
N ALA A 403 -3.51 7.78 31.25
CA ALA A 403 -4.74 7.83 32.03
C ALA A 403 -4.89 9.19 32.74
N GLU A 404 -3.86 9.61 33.49
CA GLU A 404 -3.89 10.82 34.31
C GLU A 404 -3.05 11.98 33.75
N GLY A 405 -3.61 13.19 33.88
CA GLY A 405 -3.00 14.48 33.52
C GLY A 405 -3.90 15.35 32.65
N THR A 406 -3.63 16.66 32.60
CA THR A 406 -4.08 17.53 31.50
C THR A 406 -3.34 17.18 30.20
N ASP A 407 -3.84 17.59 29.03
CA ASP A 407 -3.20 17.25 27.76
C ASP A 407 -1.75 17.77 27.66
N GLU A 408 -1.46 18.94 28.25
CA GLU A 408 -0.09 19.46 28.43
C GLU A 408 0.79 18.55 29.30
N GLN A 409 0.26 18.01 30.39
CA GLN A 409 0.97 17.05 31.25
C GLN A 409 1.16 15.69 30.54
N LYS A 410 0.18 15.24 29.76
CA LYS A 410 0.29 14.02 28.95
C LYS A 410 1.36 14.19 27.86
N GLN A 411 1.37 15.32 27.16
CA GLN A 411 2.42 15.64 26.19
C GLN A 411 3.79 15.73 26.85
N THR A 412 3.88 16.32 28.05
CA THR A 412 5.15 16.36 28.82
C THR A 412 5.66 14.94 29.14
N LYS A 413 4.77 13.98 29.44
CA LYS A 413 5.15 12.56 29.60
C LYS A 413 5.64 11.95 28.29
N LEU A 414 4.93 12.17 27.18
CA LEU A 414 5.34 11.69 25.85
C LEU A 414 6.71 12.24 25.44
N ASP A 415 6.91 13.56 25.52
CA ASP A 415 8.18 14.21 25.23
C ASP A 415 9.33 13.65 26.10
N THR A 416 9.06 13.34 27.37
CA THR A 416 10.06 12.74 28.28
C THR A 416 10.45 11.32 27.85
N LEU A 417 9.48 10.47 27.47
CA LEU A 417 9.76 9.11 26.98
C LEU A 417 10.47 9.15 25.62
N ASN A 418 9.96 9.95 24.67
CA ASN A 418 10.58 10.15 23.37
C ASN A 418 12.01 10.67 23.51
N LYS A 419 12.29 11.60 24.44
CA LYS A 419 13.64 12.09 24.68
C LYS A 419 14.55 11.02 25.30
N ALA A 420 14.01 10.16 26.16
CA ALA A 420 14.75 9.03 26.72
C ALA A 420 15.12 8.01 25.64
N ALA A 421 14.14 7.54 24.85
CA ALA A 421 14.36 6.62 23.74
C ALA A 421 15.37 7.20 22.72
N TYR A 422 15.15 8.43 22.24
CA TYR A 422 16.09 9.15 21.36
C TYR A 422 17.53 9.13 21.89
N SER A 423 17.71 9.44 23.18
CA SER A 423 19.05 9.56 23.79
C SER A 423 19.72 8.20 23.98
N ILE A 424 18.94 7.13 24.13
CA ILE A 424 19.43 5.74 24.19
C ILE A 424 19.82 5.26 22.78
N ILE A 425 18.97 5.51 21.78
CA ILE A 425 19.21 5.15 20.38
C ILE A 425 20.49 5.83 19.89
N ARG A 426 20.56 7.17 19.95
CA ARG A 426 21.76 7.95 19.56
C ARG A 426 22.98 7.74 20.47
N GLY A 427 22.78 7.27 21.70
CA GLY A 427 23.85 6.85 22.60
C GLY A 427 24.43 5.48 22.25
N THR A 428 23.79 4.71 21.36
CA THR A 428 24.22 3.37 20.95
C THR A 428 25.01 3.44 19.65
N LYS A 429 26.28 3.04 19.70
CA LYS A 429 27.15 2.97 18.51
C LYS A 429 26.55 2.06 17.44
N GLY A 430 26.44 2.56 16.21
CA GLY A 430 25.78 1.93 15.06
C GLY A 430 24.44 2.59 14.70
N ASN A 431 23.85 3.37 15.61
CA ASN A 431 22.57 4.06 15.42
C ASN A 431 22.73 5.59 15.26
N GLU A 432 23.94 6.08 14.94
CA GLU A 432 24.25 7.51 14.82
C GLU A 432 23.35 8.23 13.80
N THR A 433 22.94 7.56 12.71
CA THR A 433 22.02 8.09 11.68
C THR A 433 20.78 7.24 11.43
N ARG A 434 20.50 6.23 12.27
CA ARG A 434 19.31 5.37 12.12
C ARG A 434 18.03 6.18 12.26
N MET A 435 17.08 6.01 11.34
CA MET A 435 15.83 6.77 11.37
C MET A 435 15.01 6.45 12.64
N ILE A 436 14.62 7.50 13.36
CA ILE A 436 13.73 7.41 14.54
C ILE A 436 12.37 7.97 14.16
N VAL A 437 11.30 7.25 14.50
CA VAL A 437 9.91 7.65 14.24
C VAL A 437 9.27 8.07 15.56
N ILE A 438 8.68 9.27 15.58
CA ILE A 438 8.06 9.87 16.77
C ILE A 438 6.55 9.98 16.55
N ALA A 439 5.79 9.23 17.34
CA ALA A 439 4.33 9.29 17.34
C ALA A 439 3.80 10.58 17.99
N THR A 440 2.71 11.12 17.44
CA THR A 440 1.89 12.14 18.13
C THR A 440 1.06 11.49 19.25
N MET A 441 0.44 12.30 20.13
CA MET A 441 -0.43 11.82 21.22
C MET A 441 -1.62 11.01 20.68
N ASN A 442 -1.74 9.75 21.09
CA ASN A 442 -2.67 8.77 20.52
C ASN A 442 -2.59 8.71 18.96
N THR A 443 -1.41 8.94 18.37
CA THR A 443 -1.15 9.07 16.91
C THR A 443 -2.13 9.97 16.12
N GLY A 444 -2.83 10.88 16.82
CA GLY A 444 -3.88 11.73 16.24
C GLY A 444 -3.39 13.00 15.55
N ALA A 445 -4.26 13.57 14.71
CA ALA A 445 -4.00 14.71 13.83
C ALA A 445 -4.73 16.02 14.25
N GLU A 446 -5.07 16.16 15.53
CA GLU A 446 -5.48 17.44 16.12
C GLU A 446 -4.27 18.39 16.23
N ASP A 447 -4.45 19.66 15.83
CA ASP A 447 -3.33 20.58 15.55
C ASP A 447 -2.38 20.81 16.73
N PHE A 448 -2.87 20.78 17.97
CA PHE A 448 -2.03 20.93 19.16
C PHE A 448 -1.08 19.74 19.37
N LYS A 449 -1.44 18.54 18.92
CA LYS A 449 -0.59 17.34 18.97
C LYS A 449 0.46 17.38 17.86
N LEU A 450 0.05 17.85 16.68
CA LEU A 450 0.94 18.05 15.54
C LEU A 450 1.99 19.12 15.86
N GLU A 451 1.58 20.29 16.37
CA GLU A 451 2.47 21.37 16.81
C GLU A 451 3.44 20.91 17.90
N ALA A 452 2.95 20.19 18.92
CA ALA A 452 3.81 19.66 19.98
C ALA A 452 4.88 18.70 19.44
N THR A 453 4.49 17.80 18.53
CA THR A 453 5.40 16.80 17.94
C THR A 453 6.39 17.44 16.98
N GLN A 454 5.94 18.39 16.14
CA GLN A 454 6.77 19.23 15.28
C GLN A 454 7.85 19.92 16.10
N LYS A 455 7.43 20.61 17.17
CA LYS A 455 8.30 21.34 18.08
C LYS A 455 9.26 20.41 18.82
N PHE A 456 8.82 19.23 19.25
CA PHE A 456 9.70 18.23 19.85
C PHE A 456 10.82 17.82 18.89
N ILE A 457 10.47 17.40 17.66
CA ILE A 457 11.42 16.95 16.64
C ILE A 457 12.39 18.09 16.25
N SER A 458 11.89 19.28 15.94
CA SER A 458 12.75 20.42 15.56
C SER A 458 13.74 20.82 16.66
N ASN A 459 13.40 20.65 17.94
CA ASN A 459 14.33 20.91 19.05
C ASN A 459 15.46 19.87 19.16
N LEU A 460 15.35 18.69 18.51
CA LEU A 460 16.43 17.70 18.46
C LEU A 460 17.58 18.14 17.54
N ASN A 461 17.29 18.94 16.51
CA ASN A 461 18.23 19.36 15.46
C ASN A 461 18.91 18.16 14.75
N ASP A 462 18.14 17.08 14.53
CA ASP A 462 18.58 15.82 13.94
C ASP A 462 17.78 15.53 12.67
N PRO A 463 18.41 15.40 11.47
CA PRO A 463 17.70 15.11 10.22
C PRO A 463 17.21 13.66 10.12
N TYR A 464 17.64 12.76 11.02
CA TYR A 464 17.27 11.34 11.02
C TYR A 464 16.10 11.04 11.99
N VAL A 465 15.16 11.97 12.09
CA VAL A 465 13.94 11.85 12.90
C VAL A 465 12.70 12.27 12.08
N MET A 466 11.68 11.42 12.07
CA MET A 466 10.42 11.60 11.33
C MET A 466 9.20 11.48 12.25
N ALA A 467 8.05 12.02 11.84
CA ALA A 467 6.79 11.93 12.58
C ALA A 467 5.92 10.76 12.11
N THR A 468 5.10 10.20 12.99
CA THR A 468 4.01 9.27 12.61
C THR A 468 2.64 9.65 13.20
N VAL A 469 1.61 9.41 12.40
CA VAL A 469 0.18 9.50 12.73
C VAL A 469 -0.55 8.25 12.23
N HIS A 470 -1.72 7.96 12.77
CA HIS A 470 -2.62 6.91 12.27
C HIS A 470 -3.86 7.54 11.65
N TYR A 471 -4.44 6.91 10.64
CA TYR A 471 -5.63 7.43 9.97
C TYR A 471 -6.61 6.34 9.52
N TYR A 472 -7.62 6.11 10.35
CA TYR A 472 -8.73 5.19 10.06
C TYR A 472 -9.98 5.90 9.49
N SER A 473 -9.80 7.01 8.76
CA SER A 473 -10.87 7.87 8.22
C SER A 473 -11.85 8.45 9.25
N GLU A 474 -12.87 9.18 8.76
CA GLU A 474 -13.91 9.76 9.59
C GLU A 474 -14.82 8.68 10.18
N TRP A 475 -14.95 8.66 11.51
CA TRP A 475 -15.41 7.49 12.27
C TRP A 475 -16.80 7.01 11.88
N VAL A 476 -17.72 7.95 11.62
CA VAL A 476 -19.10 7.63 11.24
C VAL A 476 -19.21 6.88 9.91
N PHE A 477 -18.24 7.08 9.01
CA PHE A 477 -18.07 6.30 7.79
C PHE A 477 -17.26 5.03 8.04
N SER A 478 -16.10 5.15 8.70
CA SER A 478 -15.13 4.06 8.77
C SER A 478 -15.54 2.88 9.64
N ALA A 479 -16.31 3.12 10.72
CA ALA A 479 -16.94 2.08 11.53
C ALA A 479 -18.39 1.80 11.08
N ASN A 480 -18.84 2.36 9.95
CA ASN A 480 -20.22 2.36 9.45
C ASN A 480 -21.27 2.57 10.56
N LEU A 481 -21.40 3.83 11.00
CA LEU A 481 -22.54 4.30 11.76
C LEU A 481 -23.61 4.86 10.81
N GLY A 482 -23.99 4.08 9.80
CA GLY A 482 -24.98 4.45 8.79
C GLY A 482 -24.55 5.51 7.77
N LYS A 483 -23.27 5.89 7.77
CA LYS A 483 -22.62 6.60 6.66
C LYS A 483 -21.80 5.58 5.87
N THR A 484 -22.05 5.48 4.57
CA THR A 484 -21.54 4.36 3.77
C THR A 484 -20.91 4.76 2.46
N ARG A 485 -20.98 6.05 2.08
CA ARG A 485 -20.40 6.56 0.83
C ARG A 485 -19.21 7.47 1.12
N PHE A 486 -18.17 7.34 0.32
CA PHE A 486 -16.89 8.03 0.53
C PHE A 486 -17.00 9.55 0.27
N ASP A 487 -17.94 9.92 -0.60
CA ASP A 487 -18.34 11.30 -0.90
C ASP A 487 -19.65 11.72 -0.17
N GLU A 488 -20.04 11.03 0.91
CA GLU A 488 -21.25 11.39 1.66
C GLU A 488 -21.03 12.58 2.61
N THR A 489 -21.95 13.55 2.62
CA THR A 489 -22.00 14.62 3.62
C THR A 489 -22.15 14.06 5.03
N ILE A 490 -21.23 14.44 5.92
CA ILE A 490 -21.23 14.09 7.35
C ILE A 490 -21.54 15.32 8.21
N PHE A 491 -22.09 15.09 9.40
CA PHE A 491 -22.53 16.10 10.39
C PHE A 491 -23.49 17.23 9.90
N GLY A 492 -23.93 17.19 8.64
CA GLY A 492 -24.77 18.21 8.00
C GLY A 492 -23.99 19.33 7.30
N ASP A 493 -22.66 19.26 7.24
CA ASP A 493 -21.83 20.21 6.50
C ASP A 493 -21.65 19.74 5.05
N PRO A 494 -22.21 20.44 4.04
CA PRO A 494 -22.09 20.02 2.64
C PRO A 494 -20.66 20.11 2.08
N SER A 495 -19.71 20.72 2.81
CA SER A 495 -18.29 20.75 2.47
C SER A 495 -17.47 19.66 3.16
N TYR A 496 -18.07 18.86 4.05
CA TYR A 496 -17.37 17.82 4.80
C TYR A 496 -17.88 16.41 4.46
N THR A 497 -17.00 15.62 3.87
CA THR A 497 -17.14 14.22 3.48
C THR A 497 -15.88 13.43 3.89
N PRO A 498 -15.93 12.09 3.99
CA PRO A 498 -14.74 11.25 4.23
C PRO A 498 -13.58 11.51 3.26
N ARG A 499 -13.85 11.84 1.99
CA ARG A 499 -12.82 12.30 1.05
C ARG A 499 -12.14 13.60 1.52
N THR A 500 -12.93 14.64 1.81
CA THR A 500 -12.37 15.94 2.23
C THR A 500 -11.65 15.87 3.59
N ALA A 501 -11.98 14.89 4.44
CA ALA A 501 -11.25 14.65 5.68
C ALA A 501 -9.80 14.18 5.42
N ILE A 502 -9.55 13.45 4.32
CA ILE A 502 -8.19 13.09 3.87
C ILE A 502 -7.47 14.36 3.37
N ASP A 503 -8.15 15.20 2.59
CA ASP A 503 -7.56 16.45 2.11
C ASP A 503 -7.17 17.36 3.30
N GLN A 504 -8.02 17.45 4.31
CA GLN A 504 -7.73 18.19 5.55
C GLN A 504 -6.58 17.57 6.36
N LEU A 505 -6.47 16.24 6.41
CA LEU A 505 -5.33 15.55 7.02
C LEU A 505 -4.02 15.94 6.32
N MET A 506 -3.94 15.81 5.00
CA MET A 506 -2.68 16.10 4.28
C MET A 506 -2.28 17.57 4.38
N ASN A 507 -3.25 18.50 4.29
CA ASN A 507 -2.98 19.93 4.49
C ASN A 507 -2.41 20.23 5.90
N LYS A 508 -2.83 19.49 6.93
CA LYS A 508 -2.26 19.62 8.29
C LYS A 508 -0.87 19.01 8.38
N LEU A 509 -0.67 17.80 7.86
CA LEU A 509 0.63 17.13 7.88
C LEU A 509 1.69 17.94 7.12
N ASP A 510 1.32 18.58 6.01
CA ASP A 510 2.19 19.54 5.32
C ASP A 510 2.50 20.78 6.15
N ALA A 511 1.47 21.41 6.75
CA ALA A 511 1.64 22.64 7.51
C ALA A 511 2.50 22.47 8.77
N HIS A 512 2.38 21.31 9.44
CA HIS A 512 3.13 21.01 10.66
C HIS A 512 4.47 20.33 10.36
N PHE A 513 4.55 19.33 9.48
CA PHE A 513 5.77 18.53 9.28
C PHE A 513 6.54 18.87 7.99
N SER A 514 5.93 18.75 6.81
CA SER A 514 6.64 18.95 5.53
C SER A 514 7.23 20.36 5.40
N ALA A 515 6.48 21.38 5.81
CA ALA A 515 6.93 22.78 5.83
C ALA A 515 8.12 23.04 6.77
N ASN A 516 8.35 22.14 7.74
CA ASN A 516 9.48 22.17 8.68
C ASN A 516 10.60 21.17 8.31
N ASN A 517 10.52 20.52 7.14
CA ASN A 517 11.43 19.48 6.65
C ASN A 517 11.47 18.23 7.57
N ILE A 518 10.33 17.87 8.16
CA ILE A 518 10.16 16.64 8.93
C ILE A 518 9.43 15.63 8.03
N GLY A 519 10.02 14.46 7.82
CA GLY A 519 9.35 13.35 7.13
C GLY A 519 8.11 12.85 7.87
N VAL A 520 7.15 12.32 7.13
CA VAL A 520 5.85 11.87 7.66
C VAL A 520 5.58 10.43 7.25
N CYS A 521 5.19 9.62 8.23
CA CYS A 521 4.61 8.31 8.03
C CYS A 521 3.15 8.30 8.51
N ILE A 522 2.27 7.64 7.76
CA ILE A 522 0.95 7.24 8.22
C ILE A 522 1.07 5.77 8.62
N GLY A 523 1.62 5.52 9.82
CA GLY A 523 2.08 4.19 10.26
C GLY A 523 0.98 3.14 10.40
N GLU A 524 -0.29 3.57 10.43
CA GLU A 524 -1.46 2.72 10.24
C GLU A 524 -2.53 3.50 9.46
N PHE A 525 -3.10 2.89 8.42
CA PHE A 525 -4.34 3.34 7.81
C PHE A 525 -5.28 2.18 7.44
N GLY A 526 -6.58 2.44 7.45
CA GLY A 526 -7.61 1.44 7.28
C GLY A 526 -9.02 2.00 7.45
N LEU A 527 -10.01 1.11 7.60
CA LEU A 527 -11.37 1.48 7.99
C LEU A 527 -11.79 0.54 9.12
N LEU A 528 -12.33 1.05 10.22
CA LEU A 528 -12.58 0.26 11.44
C LEU A 528 -13.59 -0.88 11.25
N ALA A 529 -14.50 -0.75 10.29
CA ALA A 529 -15.43 -1.80 9.89
C ALA A 529 -14.83 -2.85 8.94
N TYR A 530 -13.56 -2.70 8.51
CA TYR A 530 -12.83 -3.74 7.77
C TYR A 530 -12.63 -5.01 8.61
N ASP A 531 -12.42 -4.82 9.92
CA ASP A 531 -12.26 -5.89 10.90
C ASP A 531 -13.60 -6.46 11.40
N SER A 532 -14.72 -5.94 10.89
CA SER A 532 -16.04 -6.46 11.19
C SER A 532 -16.26 -7.80 10.51
N ALA A 533 -16.70 -8.80 11.27
CA ALA A 533 -17.21 -10.05 10.72
C ALA A 533 -18.59 -9.91 10.03
N SER A 534 -19.09 -8.68 9.83
CA SER A 534 -20.30 -8.41 9.06
C SER A 534 -20.02 -8.45 7.56
N ASP A 535 -20.87 -9.16 6.82
CA ASP A 535 -20.86 -9.07 5.37
C ASP A 535 -21.24 -7.64 4.95
N ASP A 536 -20.57 -7.11 3.92
CA ASP A 536 -20.70 -5.74 3.41
C ASP A 536 -20.73 -4.66 4.51
N ALA A 537 -19.88 -4.83 5.55
CA ALA A 537 -19.75 -3.87 6.64
C ALA A 537 -19.45 -2.43 6.16
N LEU A 538 -18.79 -2.32 5.01
CA LEU A 538 -18.58 -1.13 4.21
C LEU A 538 -19.13 -1.41 2.80
N GLN A 539 -19.69 -0.39 2.14
CA GLN A 539 -20.14 -0.51 0.75
C GLN A 539 -18.89 -0.76 -0.12
N SER A 540 -18.83 -1.91 -0.79
CA SER A 540 -17.57 -2.40 -1.40
C SER A 540 -16.97 -1.47 -2.45
N GLY A 541 -17.77 -0.70 -3.19
CA GLY A 541 -17.25 0.30 -4.13
C GLY A 541 -16.65 1.53 -3.42
N GLU A 542 -17.29 1.95 -2.33
CA GLU A 542 -16.88 3.12 -1.54
C GLU A 542 -15.63 2.82 -0.70
N GLU A 543 -15.48 1.58 -0.24
CA GLU A 543 -14.27 1.02 0.35
C GLU A 543 -13.06 1.12 -0.61
N LEU A 544 -13.22 0.70 -1.87
CA LEU A 544 -12.15 0.80 -2.88
C LEU A 544 -11.78 2.25 -3.20
N LYS A 545 -12.76 3.16 -3.28
CA LYS A 545 -12.50 4.60 -3.50
C LYS A 545 -11.70 5.22 -2.36
N TYR A 546 -11.95 4.83 -1.12
CA TYR A 546 -11.17 5.27 0.04
C TYR A 546 -9.70 4.82 -0.08
N TYR A 547 -9.45 3.53 -0.30
CA TYR A 547 -8.09 2.99 -0.39
C TYR A 547 -7.31 3.56 -1.58
N GLU A 548 -7.96 3.75 -2.74
CA GLU A 548 -7.38 4.45 -3.90
C GLU A 548 -6.95 5.87 -3.56
N TYR A 549 -7.79 6.62 -2.84
CA TYR A 549 -7.57 8.04 -2.61
C TYR A 549 -6.56 8.34 -1.50
N VAL A 550 -6.55 7.56 -0.41
CA VAL A 550 -5.52 7.70 0.65
C VAL A 550 -4.14 7.42 0.10
N ALA A 551 -3.96 6.31 -0.62
CA ALA A 551 -2.68 5.96 -1.22
C ALA A 551 -2.25 6.96 -2.30
N TYR A 552 -3.18 7.46 -3.13
CA TYR A 552 -2.90 8.56 -4.06
C TYR A 552 -2.40 9.81 -3.33
N GLN A 553 -3.11 10.26 -2.28
CA GLN A 553 -2.75 11.48 -1.57
C GLN A 553 -1.41 11.35 -0.83
N ALA A 554 -1.17 10.24 -0.12
CA ALA A 554 0.11 10.00 0.55
C ALA A 554 1.29 9.98 -0.46
N ASN A 555 1.10 9.36 -1.63
CA ASN A 555 2.07 9.42 -2.74
C ASN A 555 2.31 10.83 -3.29
N GLN A 556 1.29 11.70 -3.39
CA GLN A 556 1.47 13.08 -3.85
C GLN A 556 2.27 13.92 -2.85
N HIS A 557 2.01 13.74 -1.56
CA HIS A 557 2.69 14.48 -0.50
C HIS A 557 4.06 13.89 -0.11
N GLY A 558 4.40 12.69 -0.62
CA GLY A 558 5.70 12.04 -0.41
C GLY A 558 5.85 11.37 0.96
N TYR A 559 4.72 10.97 1.58
CA TYR A 559 4.69 10.29 2.87
C TYR A 559 4.82 8.77 2.67
N SER A 560 5.31 8.05 3.69
CA SER A 560 5.02 6.61 3.79
C SER A 560 3.64 6.38 4.39
N TYR A 561 3.02 5.25 4.07
CA TYR A 561 1.67 4.92 4.51
C TYR A 561 1.46 3.41 4.57
N ASP A 562 1.16 2.89 5.76
CA ASP A 562 1.31 1.48 6.06
C ASP A 562 -0.06 0.85 6.38
N PHE A 563 -0.55 -0.02 5.49
CA PHE A 563 -1.91 -0.57 5.59
C PHE A 563 -2.02 -1.46 6.84
N TRP A 564 -3.06 -1.27 7.66
CA TRP A 564 -3.29 -2.12 8.81
C TRP A 564 -3.91 -3.46 8.39
N ASP A 565 -3.11 -4.53 8.47
CA ASP A 565 -3.56 -5.90 8.25
C ASP A 565 -3.34 -6.74 9.50
N ASN A 566 -4.41 -7.00 10.24
CA ASN A 566 -4.39 -7.89 11.39
C ASN A 566 -4.57 -9.39 11.03
N GLY A 567 -4.50 -9.72 9.73
CA GLY A 567 -4.97 -10.98 9.17
C GLY A 567 -6.36 -10.88 8.54
N SER A 568 -6.99 -9.71 8.52
CA SER A 568 -8.24 -9.42 7.80
C SER A 568 -8.01 -9.20 6.29
N GLY A 569 -6.81 -8.78 5.86
CA GLY A 569 -6.45 -8.53 4.47
C GLY A 569 -5.95 -9.78 3.75
N ILE A 570 -4.66 -10.08 3.90
CA ILE A 570 -4.00 -11.28 3.35
C ILE A 570 -4.47 -12.52 4.11
N ASP A 571 -4.90 -13.57 3.40
CA ASP A 571 -5.16 -14.86 4.02
C ASP A 571 -3.87 -15.60 4.37
N ARG A 572 -3.37 -15.34 5.57
CA ARG A 572 -2.19 -15.98 6.17
C ARG A 572 -2.35 -17.51 6.35
N THR A 573 -3.54 -18.08 6.14
CA THR A 573 -3.78 -19.55 6.14
C THR A 573 -3.81 -20.16 4.73
N ASN A 574 -3.86 -19.34 3.68
CA ASN A 574 -3.83 -19.78 2.30
C ASN A 574 -2.37 -19.99 1.86
N PRO A 575 -2.00 -21.14 1.26
CA PRO A 575 -0.61 -21.40 0.84
C PRO A 575 -0.09 -20.45 -0.25
N ASN A 576 -0.97 -19.68 -0.89
CA ASN A 576 -0.62 -18.67 -1.89
C ASN A 576 -0.82 -17.21 -1.39
N TYR A 577 -1.07 -17.02 -0.08
CA TYR A 577 -1.24 -15.70 0.57
C TYR A 577 -2.18 -14.72 -0.17
N THR A 578 -3.29 -15.24 -0.71
CA THR A 578 -4.27 -14.43 -1.44
C THR A 578 -5.06 -13.51 -0.51
N TRP A 579 -5.38 -12.30 -0.96
CA TRP A 579 -6.32 -11.40 -0.27
C TRP A 579 -7.70 -12.02 -0.07
N LYS A 580 -8.26 -11.86 1.13
CA LYS A 580 -9.65 -12.22 1.47
C LYS A 580 -10.66 -11.35 0.72
N LYS A 581 -10.29 -10.09 0.44
CA LYS A 581 -10.99 -9.19 -0.50
C LYS A 581 -10.09 -8.90 -1.72
N PRO A 582 -10.11 -9.70 -2.80
CA PRO A 582 -9.21 -9.54 -3.95
C PRO A 582 -9.21 -8.15 -4.58
N ALA A 583 -10.36 -7.48 -4.65
CA ALA A 583 -10.46 -6.12 -5.18
C ALA A 583 -9.69 -5.09 -4.34
N VAL A 584 -9.75 -5.20 -3.00
CA VAL A 584 -9.02 -4.29 -2.09
C VAL A 584 -7.51 -4.46 -2.27
N GLY A 585 -7.04 -5.71 -2.29
CA GLY A 585 -5.63 -6.01 -2.55
C GLY A 585 -5.15 -5.51 -3.91
N ALA A 586 -5.96 -5.70 -4.96
CA ALA A 586 -5.65 -5.20 -6.30
C ALA A 586 -5.60 -3.66 -6.36
N THR A 587 -6.48 -2.95 -5.64
CA THR A 587 -6.45 -1.48 -5.54
C THR A 587 -5.24 -0.99 -4.74
N LEU A 588 -4.89 -1.63 -3.63
CA LEU A 588 -3.71 -1.28 -2.82
C LEU A 588 -2.40 -1.51 -3.59
N ALA A 589 -2.22 -2.70 -4.19
CA ALA A 589 -1.06 -3.03 -5.01
C ALA A 589 -0.91 -2.13 -6.25
N GLN A 590 -2.03 -1.78 -6.89
CA GLN A 590 -2.05 -0.80 -7.98
C GLN A 590 -1.59 0.58 -7.52
N ALA A 591 -2.09 1.07 -6.39
CA ALA A 591 -1.73 2.38 -5.86
C ALA A 591 -0.27 2.44 -5.35
N ALA A 592 0.28 1.31 -4.90
CA ALA A 592 1.70 1.16 -4.53
C ALA A 592 2.64 1.19 -5.75
N LEU A 593 2.31 0.47 -6.84
CA LEU A 593 3.25 0.22 -7.95
C LEU A 593 3.00 1.02 -9.23
N LYS A 594 1.75 1.39 -9.53
CA LYS A 594 1.29 1.65 -10.91
C LYS A 594 0.39 2.89 -11.05
N GLY A 595 0.17 3.65 -9.99
CA GLY A 595 -0.62 4.87 -9.99
C GLY A 595 -2.13 4.63 -9.81
N ARG A 596 -2.95 5.61 -10.21
CA ARG A 596 -4.38 5.67 -9.82
C ARG A 596 -5.28 4.64 -10.50
N SER A 597 -6.34 4.23 -9.79
CA SER A 597 -7.41 3.36 -10.32
C SER A 597 -8.62 4.19 -10.75
N SER A 598 -9.41 3.69 -11.71
CA SER A 598 -10.63 4.35 -12.19
C SER A 598 -11.89 3.63 -11.69
N TYR A 599 -13.00 4.36 -11.51
CA TYR A 599 -14.24 3.84 -10.91
C TYR A 599 -15.50 4.57 -11.38
N THR A 600 -16.70 4.04 -11.10
CA THR A 600 -17.93 4.84 -11.22
C THR A 600 -18.03 5.83 -10.05
N LYS A 601 -18.48 7.08 -10.31
CA LYS A 601 -18.63 8.10 -9.26
C LYS A 601 -19.74 7.71 -8.26
N GLY A 602 -20.83 7.12 -8.75
CA GLY A 602 -21.89 6.52 -7.92
C GLY A 602 -21.49 5.17 -7.31
N LEU A 603 -22.43 4.47 -6.67
CA LEU A 603 -22.20 3.13 -6.14
C LEU A 603 -21.72 2.16 -7.24
N ASN A 604 -20.98 1.12 -6.84
CA ASN A 604 -20.63 -0.01 -7.72
C ASN A 604 -21.83 -0.92 -8.06
N THR A 605 -23.07 -0.54 -7.70
CA THR A 605 -24.26 -1.39 -7.82
C THR A 605 -25.47 -0.57 -8.31
N LEU A 606 -26.18 -1.09 -9.31
CA LEU A 606 -27.49 -0.61 -9.76
C LEU A 606 -28.59 -1.58 -9.28
N PHE A 607 -29.58 -1.07 -8.55
CA PHE A 607 -30.71 -1.85 -8.03
C PHE A 607 -31.98 -1.61 -8.85
N TYR A 608 -32.68 -2.69 -9.23
CA TYR A 608 -33.92 -2.64 -10.02
C TYR A 608 -35.03 -3.49 -9.41
N GLU A 609 -36.15 -2.87 -9.03
CA GLU A 609 -37.37 -3.56 -8.56
C GLU A 609 -38.23 -4.09 -9.71
N THR A 610 -38.19 -3.41 -10.86
CA THR A 610 -38.92 -3.78 -12.08
C THR A 610 -37.99 -3.73 -13.29
N ALA A 611 -38.41 -4.34 -14.40
CA ALA A 611 -37.60 -4.40 -15.61
C ALA A 611 -37.22 -2.99 -16.10
N PRO A 612 -35.92 -2.68 -16.28
CA PRO A 612 -35.42 -1.37 -16.69
C PRO A 612 -36.16 -0.77 -17.89
N THR A 613 -36.61 0.48 -17.76
CA THR A 613 -37.40 1.21 -18.78
C THR A 613 -36.59 2.23 -19.57
N GLU A 614 -35.40 2.61 -19.09
CA GLU A 614 -34.50 3.60 -19.65
C GLU A 614 -33.02 3.16 -19.55
N ASP A 615 -32.13 3.89 -20.22
CA ASP A 615 -30.68 3.64 -20.20
C ASP A 615 -30.05 4.14 -18.89
N ALA A 616 -29.14 3.36 -18.29
CA ALA A 616 -28.48 3.74 -17.04
C ALA A 616 -27.17 4.49 -17.30
N LYS A 617 -27.06 5.73 -16.80
CA LYS A 617 -25.86 6.55 -16.94
C LYS A 617 -24.96 6.44 -15.71
N LEU A 618 -23.69 6.13 -15.97
CA LEU A 618 -22.63 5.90 -15.00
C LEU A 618 -21.46 6.86 -15.29
N PRO A 619 -21.43 8.05 -14.67
CA PRO A 619 -20.28 8.94 -14.73
C PRO A 619 -19.05 8.26 -14.13
N LEU A 620 -17.93 8.25 -14.86
CA LEU A 620 -16.68 7.62 -14.46
C LEU A 620 -15.73 8.65 -13.85
N GLU A 621 -15.05 8.27 -12.78
CA GLU A 621 -13.82 8.92 -12.35
C GLU A 621 -12.64 8.23 -13.04
N LEU A 622 -12.11 8.89 -14.07
CA LEU A 622 -11.04 8.31 -14.90
C LEU A 622 -9.67 8.37 -14.22
N ASN A 623 -9.43 9.34 -13.32
CA ASN A 623 -8.18 9.52 -12.58
C ASN A 623 -6.90 9.56 -13.45
N GLY A 624 -7.02 9.94 -14.73
CA GLY A 624 -5.93 10.04 -15.71
C GLY A 624 -5.87 8.89 -16.73
N ASN A 625 -6.61 7.81 -16.50
CA ASN A 625 -6.71 6.67 -17.43
C ASN A 625 -7.77 6.93 -18.53
N THR A 626 -7.80 6.08 -19.56
CA THR A 626 -8.93 6.00 -20.52
C THR A 626 -9.76 4.75 -20.27
N PHE A 627 -11.07 4.83 -20.52
CA PHE A 627 -11.96 3.67 -20.54
C PHE A 627 -11.67 2.81 -21.78
N GLN A 628 -11.69 1.48 -21.63
CA GLN A 628 -11.39 0.52 -22.70
C GLN A 628 -12.55 -0.42 -23.06
N GLY A 629 -13.65 -0.39 -22.30
CA GLY A 629 -14.84 -1.20 -22.54
C GLY A 629 -15.24 -2.07 -21.35
N ILE A 630 -16.08 -3.07 -21.59
CA ILE A 630 -16.59 -4.00 -20.58
C ILE A 630 -16.47 -5.44 -21.11
N ASP A 631 -15.94 -6.36 -20.30
CA ASP A 631 -15.77 -7.75 -20.71
C ASP A 631 -17.09 -8.38 -21.19
N GLY A 632 -17.10 -8.92 -22.41
CA GLY A 632 -18.23 -9.66 -22.98
C GLY A 632 -19.42 -8.82 -23.46
N LEU A 633 -19.35 -7.48 -23.41
CA LEU A 633 -20.40 -6.58 -23.93
C LEU A 633 -19.94 -5.88 -25.22
N THR A 634 -20.90 -5.50 -26.06
CA THR A 634 -20.63 -4.81 -27.35
C THR A 634 -21.02 -3.33 -27.30
N GLU A 635 -20.08 -2.42 -27.53
CA GLU A 635 -20.38 -0.99 -27.65
C GLU A 635 -21.31 -0.70 -28.84
N GLY A 636 -22.20 0.29 -28.67
CA GLY A 636 -23.27 0.61 -29.62
C GLY A 636 -24.47 -0.33 -29.57
N THR A 637 -24.41 -1.40 -28.76
CA THR A 637 -25.50 -2.38 -28.58
C THR A 637 -25.87 -2.56 -27.11
N ASP A 638 -24.90 -2.93 -26.28
CA ASP A 638 -25.09 -3.20 -24.85
C ASP A 638 -24.77 -1.97 -23.97
N TYR A 639 -23.84 -1.14 -24.42
CA TYR A 639 -23.52 0.16 -23.81
C TYR A 639 -23.05 1.16 -24.88
N THR A 640 -22.94 2.43 -24.50
CA THR A 640 -22.17 3.46 -25.22
C THR A 640 -21.34 4.27 -24.22
N TYR A 641 -20.20 4.80 -24.65
CA TYR A 641 -19.37 5.70 -23.83
C TYR A 641 -19.26 7.09 -24.48
N ASP A 642 -19.52 8.13 -23.69
CA ASP A 642 -19.26 9.53 -24.07
C ASP A 642 -17.98 10.02 -23.39
N ASP A 643 -16.90 10.07 -24.16
CA ASP A 643 -15.57 10.52 -23.70
C ASP A 643 -15.57 12.01 -23.30
N ALA A 644 -16.40 12.85 -23.91
CA ALA A 644 -16.45 14.28 -23.62
C ALA A 644 -17.08 14.59 -22.24
N SER A 645 -17.85 13.65 -21.68
CA SER A 645 -18.42 13.72 -20.32
C SER A 645 -17.96 12.59 -19.40
N ALA A 646 -16.98 11.78 -19.82
CA ALA A 646 -16.52 10.56 -19.16
C ALA A 646 -17.68 9.66 -18.66
N THR A 647 -18.76 9.54 -19.43
CA THR A 647 -20.00 8.87 -19.00
C THR A 647 -20.26 7.60 -19.79
N LEU A 648 -20.21 6.47 -19.10
CA LEU A 648 -20.72 5.19 -19.60
C LEU A 648 -22.26 5.21 -19.54
N THR A 649 -22.91 4.69 -20.57
CA THR A 649 -24.36 4.50 -20.63
C THR A 649 -24.67 3.05 -20.96
N LEU A 650 -25.20 2.28 -20.01
CA LEU A 650 -25.68 0.91 -20.23
C LEU A 650 -27.07 0.98 -20.88
N THR A 651 -27.29 0.28 -22.00
CA THR A 651 -28.56 0.40 -22.73
C THR A 651 -29.70 -0.29 -21.98
N ARG A 652 -30.91 0.28 -22.04
CA ARG A 652 -32.14 -0.33 -21.54
C ARG A 652 -32.23 -1.79 -21.97
N ASP A 653 -31.98 -2.07 -23.25
CA ASP A 653 -32.17 -3.42 -23.81
C ASP A 653 -31.13 -4.42 -23.30
N TYR A 654 -29.93 -3.98 -22.90
CA TYR A 654 -29.00 -4.81 -22.11
C TYR A 654 -29.54 -5.05 -20.69
N LEU A 655 -29.90 -3.98 -19.99
CA LEU A 655 -30.35 -3.99 -18.60
C LEU A 655 -31.62 -4.87 -18.43
N THR A 656 -32.61 -4.69 -19.30
CA THR A 656 -33.82 -5.52 -19.41
C THR A 656 -33.49 -6.99 -19.73
N ARG A 657 -32.49 -7.25 -20.57
CA ARG A 657 -32.07 -8.61 -20.96
C ARG A 657 -31.49 -9.37 -19.77
N VAL A 658 -30.58 -8.78 -19.00
CA VAL A 658 -30.00 -9.44 -17.81
C VAL A 658 -31.01 -9.56 -16.67
N TYR A 659 -31.84 -8.53 -16.43
CA TYR A 659 -32.92 -8.57 -15.44
C TYR A 659 -33.91 -9.72 -15.69
N ASN A 660 -34.34 -9.89 -16.95
CA ASN A 660 -35.26 -10.96 -17.32
C ASN A 660 -34.59 -12.33 -17.34
N ALA A 661 -33.30 -12.42 -17.67
CA ALA A 661 -32.54 -13.68 -17.65
C ALA A 661 -32.33 -14.23 -16.24
N LYS A 662 -32.13 -13.34 -15.23
CA LYS A 662 -32.04 -13.74 -13.82
C LYS A 662 -33.35 -14.32 -13.28
N GLY A 663 -34.49 -13.74 -13.65
CA GLY A 663 -35.85 -14.23 -13.32
C GLY A 663 -36.30 -14.10 -11.85
N ALA A 664 -35.36 -14.09 -10.90
CA ALA A 664 -35.54 -13.90 -9.46
C ALA A 664 -34.63 -12.78 -8.95
N ASP A 665 -34.61 -12.55 -7.63
CA ASP A 665 -33.82 -11.46 -7.03
C ASP A 665 -32.34 -11.85 -6.83
N GLY A 666 -31.49 -10.85 -6.61
CA GLY A 666 -30.03 -10.99 -6.54
C GLY A 666 -29.29 -10.47 -7.78
N ILE A 667 -28.02 -10.82 -7.93
CA ILE A 667 -27.12 -10.30 -8.96
C ILE A 667 -27.53 -10.82 -10.35
N CYS A 668 -27.89 -9.92 -11.26
CA CYS A 668 -28.16 -10.19 -12.66
C CYS A 668 -26.89 -10.21 -13.52
N ALA A 669 -25.91 -9.35 -13.18
CA ALA A 669 -24.61 -9.27 -13.84
C ALA A 669 -23.56 -8.62 -12.92
N ASP A 670 -22.30 -9.02 -13.11
CA ASP A 670 -21.09 -8.33 -12.63
C ASP A 670 -20.33 -7.85 -13.88
N LEU A 671 -20.25 -6.54 -14.07
CA LEU A 671 -19.64 -5.92 -15.25
C LEU A 671 -18.20 -5.52 -14.94
N GLN A 672 -17.25 -6.08 -15.69
CA GLN A 672 -15.83 -5.75 -15.57
C GLN A 672 -15.47 -4.56 -16.45
N LEU A 673 -15.60 -3.34 -15.93
CA LEU A 673 -15.18 -2.12 -16.65
C LEU A 673 -13.65 -2.06 -16.72
N LYS A 674 -13.09 -1.98 -17.93
CA LYS A 674 -11.64 -1.92 -18.17
C LYS A 674 -11.15 -0.50 -18.43
N PHE A 675 -9.91 -0.25 -18.04
CA PHE A 675 -9.22 1.03 -18.18
C PHE A 675 -7.78 0.83 -18.63
N SER A 676 -7.12 1.89 -19.12
CA SER A 676 -5.72 1.83 -19.59
C SER A 676 -4.68 1.45 -18.53
N ALA A 677 -5.02 1.61 -17.25
CA ALA A 677 -4.27 1.10 -16.11
C ALA A 677 -5.25 0.89 -14.93
N GLY A 678 -4.80 0.18 -13.90
CA GLY A 678 -5.62 -0.19 -12.74
C GLY A 678 -6.33 -1.54 -12.86
N PRO A 679 -6.88 -2.04 -11.74
CA PRO A 679 -7.79 -3.18 -11.76
C PRO A 679 -9.07 -2.82 -12.53
N ALA A 680 -9.80 -3.84 -12.97
CA ALA A 680 -11.15 -3.65 -13.49
C ALA A 680 -12.07 -3.17 -12.36
N TRP A 681 -13.03 -2.31 -12.69
CA TRP A 681 -14.08 -1.92 -11.75
C TRP A 681 -15.30 -2.83 -11.94
N ASN A 682 -15.62 -3.63 -10.92
CA ASN A 682 -16.87 -4.37 -10.85
C ASN A 682 -18.04 -3.37 -10.77
N GLN A 683 -18.96 -3.42 -11.73
CA GLN A 683 -20.25 -2.74 -11.66
C GLN A 683 -21.37 -3.77 -11.67
N TYR A 684 -22.02 -3.97 -10.53
CA TYR A 684 -23.11 -4.93 -10.38
C TYR A 684 -24.43 -4.35 -10.91
N ILE A 685 -25.25 -5.23 -11.48
CA ILE A 685 -26.68 -5.02 -11.74
C ILE A 685 -27.43 -6.03 -10.88
N VAL A 686 -28.28 -5.56 -9.99
CA VAL A 686 -28.99 -6.36 -9.00
C VAL A 686 -30.49 -6.16 -9.17
N ARG A 687 -31.22 -7.26 -9.28
CA ARG A 687 -32.67 -7.26 -9.18
C ARG A 687 -33.07 -7.42 -7.72
N VAL A 688 -34.07 -6.64 -7.31
CA VAL A 688 -34.59 -6.65 -5.94
C VAL A 688 -36.11 -6.74 -5.92
N THR A 689 -36.66 -7.12 -4.77
CA THR A 689 -38.02 -6.73 -4.37
C THR A 689 -38.00 -6.14 -2.97
N GLN A 690 -39.11 -5.58 -2.49
CA GLN A 690 -39.24 -5.06 -1.13
C GLN A 690 -38.72 -6.11 -0.10
N PRO A 691 -37.70 -5.78 0.72
CA PRO A 691 -37.18 -6.70 1.73
C PRO A 691 -38.22 -6.95 2.83
N ALA A 692 -38.20 -8.14 3.42
CA ALA A 692 -39.18 -8.59 4.39
C ALA A 692 -38.54 -9.22 5.64
N ALA A 693 -39.17 -9.00 6.80
CA ALA A 693 -38.80 -9.69 8.03
C ALA A 693 -39.27 -11.14 7.93
N SER A 694 -38.38 -12.11 8.13
CA SER A 694 -38.70 -13.50 7.79
C SER A 694 -39.73 -14.10 8.74
N ARG A 695 -40.44 -15.14 8.28
CA ARG A 695 -41.48 -15.84 9.07
C ARG A 695 -40.92 -16.82 10.09
N ALA A 696 -39.62 -17.11 10.05
CA ALA A 696 -38.94 -17.92 11.06
C ALA A 696 -38.78 -17.12 12.36
N SER A 697 -39.27 -17.65 13.48
CA SER A 697 -38.99 -17.07 14.80
C SER A 697 -37.53 -17.31 15.21
N ALA A 698 -37.02 -16.44 16.06
CA ALA A 698 -35.69 -16.52 16.64
C ALA A 698 -35.72 -16.21 18.13
N SER A 699 -34.78 -16.75 18.87
CA SER A 699 -34.61 -16.49 20.30
C SER A 699 -33.13 -16.35 20.65
N GLY A 700 -32.86 -15.60 21.70
CA GLY A 700 -31.52 -15.31 22.18
C GLY A 700 -31.56 -14.73 23.60
N THR A 701 -30.44 -14.12 24.01
CA THR A 701 -30.35 -13.48 25.33
C THR A 701 -29.67 -12.12 25.23
N ARG A 702 -29.80 -11.28 26.26
CA ARG A 702 -29.02 -10.03 26.36
C ARG A 702 -27.50 -10.28 26.33
N ALA A 703 -27.03 -11.44 26.79
CA ALA A 703 -25.60 -11.78 26.89
C ALA A 703 -25.02 -12.35 25.58
N ASP A 704 -25.83 -13.12 24.84
CA ASP A 704 -25.42 -13.80 23.61
C ASP A 704 -25.80 -13.02 22.33
N GLY A 705 -26.80 -12.13 22.45
CA GLY A 705 -27.45 -11.46 21.32
C GLY A 705 -28.65 -12.26 20.78
N ILE A 706 -29.15 -11.85 19.61
CA ILE A 706 -30.18 -12.57 18.83
C ILE A 706 -29.89 -12.42 17.33
N ALA A 707 -29.87 -13.54 16.59
CA ALA A 707 -29.80 -13.57 15.14
C ALA A 707 -31.21 -13.63 14.55
N ILE A 708 -31.67 -12.54 13.94
CA ILE A 708 -33.00 -12.42 13.35
C ILE A 708 -32.90 -12.75 11.84
N PRO A 709 -33.62 -13.77 11.33
CA PRO A 709 -33.63 -14.08 9.89
C PRO A 709 -34.38 -13.02 9.08
N VAL A 710 -33.82 -12.64 7.94
CA VAL A 710 -34.37 -11.60 7.06
C VAL A 710 -34.35 -12.07 5.60
N ASP A 711 -35.48 -11.85 4.93
CA ASP A 711 -35.63 -12.04 3.49
C ASP A 711 -35.20 -10.72 2.81
N PHE A 712 -33.89 -10.58 2.65
CA PHE A 712 -33.21 -9.39 2.11
C PHE A 712 -33.53 -9.12 0.63
N ASN A 713 -33.96 -10.12 -0.14
CA ASN A 713 -34.46 -9.97 -1.51
C ASN A 713 -33.51 -9.19 -2.45
N GLY A 714 -32.20 -9.42 -2.33
CA GLY A 714 -31.14 -8.78 -3.11
C GLY A 714 -30.69 -7.41 -2.61
N ASN A 715 -31.34 -6.85 -1.59
CA ASN A 715 -31.05 -5.50 -1.09
C ASN A 715 -29.81 -5.49 -0.17
N GLU A 716 -28.95 -4.49 -0.35
CA GLU A 716 -27.77 -4.25 0.48
C GLU A 716 -28.10 -3.31 1.64
N VAL A 717 -27.87 -3.73 2.90
CA VAL A 717 -28.14 -2.91 4.09
C VAL A 717 -27.23 -1.69 4.11
N MET A 718 -27.81 -0.50 4.33
CA MET A 718 -27.09 0.76 4.48
C MET A 718 -26.94 1.16 5.95
N SER A 719 -28.01 1.07 6.74
CA SER A 719 -28.01 1.46 8.15
C SER A 719 -29.16 0.84 8.95
N ILE A 720 -29.02 0.82 10.28
CA ILE A 720 -30.06 0.40 11.21
C ILE A 720 -30.22 1.43 12.32
N THR A 721 -31.46 1.84 12.58
CA THR A 721 -31.87 2.54 13.81
C THR A 721 -32.61 1.55 14.71
N ALA A 722 -32.53 1.66 16.03
CA ALA A 722 -33.39 0.91 16.95
C ALA A 722 -34.29 1.86 17.73
N MET A 723 -35.59 1.54 17.78
CA MET A 723 -36.64 2.37 18.36
C MET A 723 -37.36 1.62 19.50
N GLN A 724 -37.57 2.29 20.63
CA GLN A 724 -38.35 1.79 21.77
C GLN A 724 -39.13 2.96 22.39
N ASP A 725 -40.43 2.75 22.67
CA ASP A 725 -41.35 3.78 23.20
C ASP A 725 -41.33 5.13 22.43
N GLY A 726 -41.04 5.08 21.13
CA GLY A 726 -40.93 6.26 20.25
C GLY A 726 -39.62 7.05 20.37
N GLN A 727 -38.63 6.55 21.11
CA GLN A 727 -37.28 7.09 21.20
C GLN A 727 -36.27 6.16 20.50
N ARG A 728 -35.12 6.70 20.06
CA ARG A 728 -33.99 5.86 19.67
C ARG A 728 -33.34 5.25 20.91
N VAL A 729 -32.84 4.03 20.78
CA VAL A 729 -32.13 3.28 21.83
C VAL A 729 -30.92 2.52 21.28
N GLY A 730 -30.05 2.05 22.17
CA GLY A 730 -28.79 1.39 21.85
C GLY A 730 -27.58 2.36 21.80
N PRO A 731 -26.37 1.83 21.60
CA PRO A 731 -25.14 2.62 21.53
C PRO A 731 -25.23 3.77 20.53
N ASN A 732 -24.59 4.89 20.84
CA ASN A 732 -24.53 6.14 20.06
C ASN A 732 -25.88 6.87 19.79
N SER A 733 -27.03 6.25 20.10
CA SER A 733 -28.38 6.77 19.79
C SER A 733 -28.71 8.16 20.37
N SER A 734 -28.03 8.56 21.45
CA SER A 734 -28.20 9.83 22.17
C SER A 734 -27.67 11.07 21.43
N TRP A 735 -26.69 10.90 20.54
CA TRP A 735 -26.08 11.97 19.75
C TRP A 735 -26.10 11.69 18.23
N TRP A 736 -26.24 10.42 17.84
CA TRP A 736 -26.30 9.96 16.47
C TRP A 736 -27.64 9.29 16.13
N ASN A 737 -27.90 9.07 14.84
CA ASN A 737 -29.15 8.49 14.35
C ASN A 737 -29.10 6.96 14.22
N TRP A 738 -27.96 6.40 13.83
CA TRP A 738 -27.82 5.00 13.44
C TRP A 738 -26.91 4.23 14.41
N LEU A 739 -27.15 2.93 14.54
CA LEU A 739 -26.28 2.01 15.24
C LEU A 739 -24.99 1.77 14.44
N GLN A 740 -23.94 1.33 15.14
CA GLN A 740 -22.65 0.97 14.57
C GLN A 740 -22.64 -0.48 14.07
N ASN A 741 -22.25 -0.68 12.81
CA ASN A 741 -22.06 -1.99 12.23
C ASN A 741 -20.83 -2.69 12.86
N GLY A 742 -20.83 -4.02 12.90
CA GLY A 742 -19.85 -4.83 13.63
C GLY A 742 -20.04 -4.79 15.15
N GLU A 743 -20.19 -3.61 15.76
CA GLU A 743 -20.28 -3.47 17.21
C GLU A 743 -21.69 -3.77 17.74
N ALA A 744 -22.72 -3.01 17.34
CA ALA A 744 -24.08 -3.13 17.90
C ALA A 744 -24.92 -4.16 17.15
N PHE A 745 -24.68 -4.33 15.84
CA PHE A 745 -25.28 -5.35 15.00
C PHE A 745 -24.25 -5.93 14.02
N GLN A 746 -24.57 -7.07 13.43
CA GLN A 746 -23.78 -7.73 12.37
C GLN A 746 -24.74 -8.24 11.30
N ILE A 747 -24.46 -7.96 10.03
CA ILE A 747 -25.17 -8.54 8.89
C ILE A 747 -24.46 -9.81 8.45
N LYS A 748 -25.24 -10.81 8.04
CA LYS A 748 -24.72 -11.95 7.29
C LYS A 748 -25.70 -12.30 6.16
N TYR A 749 -25.20 -12.51 4.95
CA TYR A 749 -25.99 -13.02 3.83
C TYR A 749 -25.67 -14.51 3.61
N ASP A 750 -26.67 -15.30 3.21
CA ASP A 750 -26.47 -16.74 2.95
C ASP A 750 -25.78 -17.01 1.60
N SER A 751 -25.68 -15.99 0.74
CA SER A 751 -24.99 -16.04 -0.56
C SER A 751 -24.74 -14.63 -1.11
N ALA A 752 -23.86 -14.53 -2.11
CA ALA A 752 -23.59 -13.27 -2.84
C ALA A 752 -24.83 -12.66 -3.54
N ASP A 753 -25.90 -13.44 -3.75
CA ASP A 753 -27.17 -12.93 -4.26
C ASP A 753 -28.00 -12.15 -3.22
N ARG A 754 -27.58 -12.13 -1.94
CA ARG A 754 -28.21 -11.36 -0.85
C ARG A 754 -29.74 -11.54 -0.73
N VAL A 755 -30.27 -12.73 -1.05
CA VAL A 755 -31.74 -13.00 -0.98
C VAL A 755 -32.20 -13.29 0.44
N HIS A 756 -31.41 -14.06 1.20
CA HIS A 756 -31.69 -14.43 2.60
C HIS A 756 -30.44 -14.21 3.45
N GLY A 757 -30.63 -14.11 4.76
CA GLY A 757 -29.55 -14.03 5.75
C GLY A 757 -30.06 -13.66 7.14
N THR A 758 -29.18 -13.09 7.97
CA THR A 758 -29.51 -12.66 9.33
C THR A 758 -29.03 -11.25 9.65
N ILE A 759 -29.81 -10.56 10.49
CA ILE A 759 -29.35 -9.39 11.25
C ILE A 759 -29.15 -9.86 12.69
N THR A 760 -27.90 -9.89 13.14
CA THR A 760 -27.55 -10.30 14.51
C THR A 760 -27.36 -9.07 15.39
N MET A 761 -28.30 -8.84 16.32
CA MET A 761 -28.14 -7.83 17.35
C MET A 761 -27.21 -8.36 18.43
N ARG A 762 -26.14 -7.64 18.75
CA ARG A 762 -25.06 -8.09 19.63
C ARG A 762 -25.29 -7.67 21.09
N SER A 763 -24.61 -8.30 22.04
CA SER A 763 -24.80 -8.04 23.48
C SER A 763 -24.40 -6.63 23.91
N SER A 764 -23.45 -5.99 23.22
CA SER A 764 -23.20 -4.55 23.23
C SER A 764 -24.47 -3.69 23.15
N PHE A 765 -25.36 -3.99 22.20
CA PHE A 765 -26.65 -3.31 22.07
C PHE A 765 -27.54 -3.54 23.30
N PHE A 766 -27.64 -4.78 23.77
CA PHE A 766 -28.48 -5.16 24.92
C PHE A 766 -27.96 -4.71 26.29
N ASN A 767 -26.68 -4.36 26.37
CA ASN A 767 -26.01 -3.82 27.54
C ASN A 767 -26.12 -2.28 27.63
N ASP A 768 -26.51 -1.59 26.55
CA ASP A 768 -26.70 -0.14 26.57
C ASP A 768 -27.83 0.25 27.54
N ALA A 769 -27.58 1.27 28.35
CA ALA A 769 -28.47 1.68 29.42
C ALA A 769 -29.83 2.20 28.94
N SER A 770 -30.00 2.55 27.66
CA SER A 770 -31.29 2.94 27.07
C SER A 770 -32.19 1.74 26.71
N VAL A 771 -31.64 0.54 26.46
CA VAL A 771 -32.39 -0.63 25.95
C VAL A 771 -33.12 -1.38 27.09
N LYS A 772 -34.43 -1.19 27.19
CA LYS A 772 -35.28 -1.72 28.26
C LYS A 772 -36.05 -2.98 27.85
N ASP A 773 -36.65 -3.64 28.82
CA ASP A 773 -37.62 -4.70 28.58
C ASP A 773 -38.89 -4.13 27.92
N GLY A 774 -39.51 -4.92 27.04
CA GLY A 774 -40.58 -4.48 26.15
C GLY A 774 -40.24 -4.77 24.68
N THR A 775 -40.98 -4.15 23.76
CA THR A 775 -40.73 -4.27 22.31
C THR A 775 -39.71 -3.24 21.85
N VAL A 776 -38.76 -3.67 21.03
CA VAL A 776 -37.83 -2.83 20.27
C VAL A 776 -38.10 -3.07 18.79
N THR A 777 -38.14 -2.02 17.98
CA THR A 777 -38.26 -2.11 16.52
C THR A 777 -36.96 -1.66 15.89
N LEU A 778 -36.33 -2.52 15.08
CA LEU A 778 -35.26 -2.09 14.18
C LEU A 778 -35.90 -1.42 12.95
N GLU A 779 -35.38 -0.27 12.57
CA GLU A 779 -35.67 0.41 11.31
C GLU A 779 -34.44 0.28 10.41
N VAL A 780 -34.48 -0.72 9.52
CA VAL A 780 -33.41 -1.03 8.58
C VAL A 780 -33.62 -0.19 7.32
N THR A 781 -32.57 0.47 6.84
CA THR A 781 -32.55 1.21 5.56
C THR A 781 -31.54 0.56 4.62
N PHE A 782 -31.90 0.46 3.34
CA PHE A 782 -31.10 -0.20 2.29
C PHE A 782 -30.49 0.80 1.31
N GLN A 783 -29.44 0.41 0.58
CA GLN A 783 -28.67 1.30 -0.33
C GLN A 783 -29.49 1.91 -1.47
N ASN A 784 -30.64 1.32 -1.81
CA ASN A 784 -31.61 1.81 -2.79
C ASN A 784 -32.72 2.71 -2.18
N GLY A 785 -32.71 2.95 -0.88
CA GLY A 785 -33.72 3.74 -0.16
C GLY A 785 -34.96 2.96 0.29
N MET A 786 -35.05 1.64 0.05
CA MET A 786 -36.07 0.80 0.69
C MET A 786 -35.85 0.74 2.21
N THR A 787 -36.91 0.46 2.97
CA THR A 787 -36.85 0.29 4.42
C THR A 787 -37.60 -0.95 4.89
N LEU A 788 -37.24 -1.45 6.08
CA LEU A 788 -37.89 -2.58 6.74
C LEU A 788 -37.94 -2.36 8.26
N SER A 789 -39.13 -2.52 8.85
CA SER A 789 -39.33 -2.50 10.31
C SER A 789 -39.36 -3.93 10.87
N ILE A 790 -38.50 -4.23 11.85
CA ILE A 790 -38.36 -5.55 12.47
C ILE A 790 -38.58 -5.45 13.99
N PRO A 791 -39.79 -5.76 14.49
CA PRO A 791 -40.07 -5.74 15.93
C PRO A 791 -39.64 -7.04 16.61
N PHE A 792 -38.93 -6.93 17.73
CA PHE A 792 -38.59 -8.04 18.63
C PHE A 792 -38.86 -7.64 20.09
N THR A 793 -38.93 -8.61 21.00
CA THR A 793 -39.28 -8.40 22.41
C THR A 793 -38.14 -8.80 23.33
N ILE A 794 -37.90 -8.00 24.37
CA ILE A 794 -36.95 -8.26 25.46
C ILE A 794 -37.75 -8.49 26.75
N ALA A 795 -37.46 -9.57 27.47
CA ALA A 795 -38.08 -9.91 28.75
C ALA A 795 -37.02 -10.45 29.72
N GLY A 796 -36.55 -9.61 30.63
CA GLY A 796 -35.42 -9.87 31.52
C GLY A 796 -34.14 -10.13 30.72
N SER A 797 -33.61 -11.35 30.83
CA SER A 797 -32.46 -11.81 30.07
C SER A 797 -32.81 -12.36 28.68
N ALA A 798 -34.07 -12.72 28.42
CA ALA A 798 -34.50 -13.36 27.18
C ALA A 798 -34.83 -12.32 26.09
N VAL A 799 -34.53 -12.66 24.84
CA VAL A 799 -34.89 -11.87 23.65
C VAL A 799 -35.55 -12.78 22.63
N SER A 800 -36.64 -12.34 22.01
CA SER A 800 -37.39 -13.14 21.02
C SER A 800 -37.92 -12.32 19.85
N TYR A 801 -37.88 -12.93 18.66
CA TYR A 801 -38.45 -12.44 17.41
C TYR A 801 -39.44 -13.48 16.86
N GLY A 802 -40.58 -13.02 16.33
CA GLY A 802 -41.72 -13.88 16.02
C GLY A 802 -42.58 -14.24 17.25
N ASN A 803 -43.63 -15.05 17.03
CA ASN A 803 -44.55 -15.55 18.06
C ASN A 803 -44.00 -16.75 18.82
#